data_AF-A0AA35SJK2-F1
#
_entry.id   AF-A0AA35SJK2-F1
#
_cell.length_a   1.000
_cell.length_b   1.000
_cell.length_c   1.000
_cell.angle_alpha   90.00
_cell.angle_beta   90.00
_cell.angle_gamma   90.00
#
_symmetry.space_group_name_H-M   'P 1'
#
loop_
_entity.id
_entity.type
_entity.pdbx_description
1 polymer ?
#
loop_
_entity_poly.entity_id
_entity_poly.type
_entity_poly.pdbx_seq_one_letter_code
_entity_poly.pdbx_strand_id
1 'polypeptide(L)'
;MFRNRLGIMLIRMCQKGAIPGNAFDQTLKLTTTLTQQFPSQQCDRESPLYLEWDGFVSVMESWTNVMKSDSELRDLLREKAVSLARLVLNYDPGDALVLCCVLRCMNSGLLWVVDIDPQLLLQPYLQKIFSCVESLGKVESKTRKVMAAQNIAMQCFIKLCSQFGSLLLPYLPQLYEQYETAVKQDIISYSMRASFIEGFVILNLLRPDLEQQRVFLRQLMQDASTVLRELQRCGALSSLEGLVRYLGIHTSPEDPAFCPDHRAQLCYVGHVVSVVLKNSVLPSNRQPGQPLPASPEQHPSYQLTVPLLTQFVLPVIQLLHELWSGKAKHLTSSYFQHLYQLSIAEKEIIRGKVLSYSASQPGQGEGTSQMQNTLVSTLEVCLQCVANSFSVFGCQHMLDIGFVDACLKTIFPSTAGLDCWKMRGVIRGVTLPLVKLCPPEMWQSVLLPFLLQCCHTVFTKLRQSWEEIEENKTSAGVSAEQIEGIMYGAGDEGEISQEVIDEQFAIVLSRDYASLIEAVCMTKKQVEGEKGGEGGGEKCDSGEVEEEMEEVKEGGAGWRGSGIRDKWMSSHEIAPLASHLLSSGGAMCELLFISVFSGLSWGDTRCAHTFTNIAGLIIMKVSTGLLPVPVIGKLFEQVLVALQKHGIHEGNRTALTSLAQLMYETMVSSLRTPLST
;
A
#
# COMPACT_ATOMS: atom_id res chain seq x y z
N MET A 1 7.88 11.05 -13.95
CA MET A 1 6.94 11.28 -15.06
C MET A 1 7.62 11.27 -16.45
N PHE A 2 8.59 12.14 -16.76
CA PHE A 2 9.24 12.20 -18.10
C PHE A 2 9.94 10.88 -18.52
N ARG A 3 10.68 10.24 -17.61
CA ARG A 3 11.32 8.92 -17.84
C ARG A 3 10.33 7.81 -18.15
N ASN A 4 9.18 7.77 -17.46
CA ASN A 4 8.14 6.77 -17.71
C ASN A 4 7.52 6.96 -19.11
N ARG A 5 7.29 8.22 -19.53
CA ARG A 5 6.81 8.54 -20.88
C ARG A 5 7.81 8.14 -21.97
N LEU A 6 9.12 8.35 -21.74
CA LEU A 6 10.17 7.89 -22.65
C LEU A 6 10.28 6.36 -22.73
N GLY A 7 10.16 5.65 -21.60
CA GLY A 7 10.12 4.18 -21.58
C GLY A 7 8.95 3.62 -22.40
N ILE A 8 7.76 4.20 -22.25
CA ILE A 8 6.57 3.84 -23.06
C ILE A 8 6.82 4.12 -24.56
N MET A 9 7.46 5.23 -24.89
CA MET A 9 7.79 5.57 -26.28
C MET A 9 8.80 4.58 -26.88
N LEU A 10 9.84 4.20 -26.13
CA LEU A 10 10.81 3.18 -26.55
C LEU A 10 10.15 1.83 -26.78
N ILE A 11 9.24 1.40 -25.89
CA ILE A 11 8.46 0.16 -26.05
C ILE A 11 7.65 0.21 -27.35
N ARG A 12 6.92 1.32 -27.60
CA ARG A 12 6.12 1.50 -28.82
C ARG A 12 6.97 1.54 -30.10
N MET A 13 8.17 2.11 -30.03
CA MET A 13 9.11 2.13 -31.17
C MET A 13 9.69 0.74 -31.47
N CYS A 14 9.97 -0.06 -30.43
CA CYS A 14 10.43 -1.44 -30.59
C CYS A 14 9.32 -2.34 -31.18
N GLN A 15 8.08 -2.23 -30.67
CA GLN A 15 6.93 -3.01 -31.13
C GLN A 15 6.52 -2.73 -32.58
N LYS A 16 6.84 -1.54 -33.12
CA LYS A 16 6.55 -1.17 -34.51
C LYS A 16 7.64 -1.61 -35.51
N GLY A 17 8.56 -2.47 -35.09
CA GLY A 17 9.56 -3.11 -35.98
C GLY A 17 10.63 -2.16 -36.51
N ALA A 18 10.78 -0.96 -35.94
CA ALA A 18 11.64 0.06 -36.53
C ALA A 18 13.14 -0.29 -36.40
N ILE A 19 13.66 -0.64 -35.22
CA ILE A 19 15.11 -0.83 -35.00
C ILE A 19 15.45 -1.69 -33.74
N PRO A 20 14.97 -2.94 -33.56
CA PRO A 20 15.25 -3.66 -32.31
C PRO A 20 16.71 -4.16 -32.19
N GLY A 21 17.30 -4.71 -33.26
CA GLY A 21 18.66 -5.28 -33.22
C GLY A 21 19.77 -4.24 -32.95
N ASN A 22 19.77 -3.12 -33.68
CA ASN A 22 20.78 -2.07 -33.52
C ASN A 22 20.63 -1.31 -32.17
N ALA A 23 19.39 -1.16 -31.65
CA ALA A 23 19.18 -0.59 -30.33
C ALA A 23 19.72 -1.51 -29.22
N PHE A 24 19.55 -2.83 -29.35
CA PHE A 24 20.13 -3.76 -28.38
C PHE A 24 21.66 -3.78 -28.46
N ASP A 25 22.24 -3.66 -29.65
CA ASP A 25 23.69 -3.54 -29.84
C ASP A 25 24.26 -2.27 -29.18
N GLN A 26 23.53 -1.16 -29.24
CA GLN A 26 23.89 0.06 -28.48
C GLN A 26 23.78 -0.16 -26.97
N THR A 27 22.77 -0.89 -26.52
CA THR A 27 22.60 -1.24 -25.09
C THR A 27 23.75 -2.11 -24.60
N LEU A 28 24.17 -3.11 -25.39
CA LEU A 28 25.32 -3.96 -25.08
C LEU A 28 26.62 -3.14 -25.06
N LYS A 29 26.85 -2.26 -26.03
CA LYS A 29 28.01 -1.34 -26.04
C LYS A 29 28.03 -0.45 -24.80
N LEU A 30 26.90 0.14 -24.44
CA LEU A 30 26.76 0.95 -23.24
C LEU A 30 27.07 0.14 -21.98
N THR A 31 26.60 -1.11 -21.90
CA THR A 31 26.90 -2.00 -20.78
C THR A 31 28.39 -2.25 -20.66
N THR A 32 29.08 -2.57 -21.76
CA THR A 32 30.54 -2.76 -21.78
C THR A 32 31.27 -1.52 -21.30
N THR A 33 30.86 -0.33 -21.74
CA THR A 33 31.48 0.93 -21.30
C THR A 33 31.24 1.17 -19.81
N LEU A 34 30.00 1.05 -19.32
CA LEU A 34 29.65 1.32 -17.92
C LEU A 34 30.33 0.36 -16.94
N THR A 35 30.47 -0.91 -17.33
CA THR A 35 31.12 -1.93 -16.49
C THR A 35 32.65 -1.84 -16.46
N GLN A 36 33.23 -0.91 -17.22
CA GLN A 36 34.67 -0.57 -17.16
C GLN A 36 34.95 0.72 -16.39
N GLN A 37 33.91 1.49 -16.05
CA GLN A 37 34.05 2.71 -15.27
C GLN A 37 34.04 2.37 -13.78
N PHE A 38 34.93 2.98 -13.00
CA PHE A 38 34.94 2.84 -11.55
C PHE A 38 34.93 4.21 -10.89
N PRO A 39 34.19 4.38 -9.78
CA PRO A 39 34.15 5.64 -9.06
C PRO A 39 35.54 5.95 -8.45
N SER A 40 36.06 7.14 -8.71
CA SER A 40 37.32 7.62 -8.13
C SER A 40 37.16 8.13 -6.68
N GLN A 41 35.93 8.49 -6.30
CA GLN A 41 35.51 8.94 -4.97
C GLN A 41 34.09 8.42 -4.68
N GLN A 42 33.61 8.52 -3.43
CA GLN A 42 32.24 8.13 -3.08
C GLN A 42 31.22 8.92 -3.91
N CYS A 43 30.30 8.21 -4.55
CA CYS A 43 29.28 8.83 -5.39
C CYS A 43 28.13 9.41 -4.56
N ASP A 44 27.58 10.52 -5.04
CA ASP A 44 26.31 11.08 -4.65
C ASP A 44 25.29 11.00 -5.81
N ARG A 45 24.12 11.63 -5.63
CA ARG A 45 23.03 11.56 -6.61
C ARG A 45 23.23 12.44 -7.83
N GLU A 46 24.21 13.34 -7.78
CA GLU A 46 24.54 14.25 -8.89
C GLU A 46 25.78 13.74 -9.66
N SER A 47 26.48 12.76 -9.09
CA SER A 47 27.62 12.11 -9.71
C SER A 47 27.27 11.55 -11.10
N PRO A 48 28.05 11.87 -12.15
CA PRO A 48 27.77 11.43 -13.51
C PRO A 48 27.60 9.91 -13.64
N LEU A 49 28.49 9.14 -13.00
CA LEU A 49 28.44 7.68 -13.02
C LEU A 49 27.13 7.13 -12.43
N TYR A 50 26.62 7.73 -11.35
CA TYR A 50 25.33 7.34 -10.78
C TYR A 50 24.18 7.64 -11.75
N LEU A 51 24.17 8.84 -12.36
CA LEU A 51 23.12 9.24 -13.30
C LEU A 51 23.12 8.37 -14.56
N GLU A 52 24.30 8.00 -15.08
CA GLU A 52 24.44 7.08 -16.20
C GLU A 52 23.89 5.69 -15.87
N TRP A 53 24.26 5.13 -14.70
CA TRP A 53 23.74 3.84 -14.25
C TRP A 53 22.24 3.86 -13.97
N ASP A 54 21.72 4.91 -13.33
CA ASP A 54 20.29 5.04 -13.07
C ASP A 54 19.49 5.19 -14.38
N GLY A 55 20.03 5.92 -15.37
CA GLY A 55 19.48 5.98 -16.73
C GLY A 55 19.48 4.61 -17.42
N PHE A 56 20.58 3.86 -17.30
CA PHE A 56 20.72 2.51 -17.86
C PHE A 56 19.68 1.52 -17.30
N VAL A 57 19.38 1.58 -16.00
CA VAL A 57 18.32 0.76 -15.38
C VAL A 57 16.99 0.94 -16.11
N SER A 58 16.60 2.18 -16.42
CA SER A 58 15.34 2.46 -17.13
C SER A 58 15.31 1.90 -18.55
N VAL A 59 16.47 1.85 -19.24
CA VAL A 59 16.58 1.22 -20.55
C VAL A 59 16.38 -0.29 -20.44
N MET A 60 16.99 -0.93 -19.44
CA MET A 60 16.87 -2.37 -19.21
C MET A 60 15.45 -2.79 -18.78
N GLU A 61 14.77 -1.96 -17.98
CA GLU A 61 13.35 -2.15 -17.65
C GLU A 61 12.46 -2.08 -18.90
N SER A 62 12.77 -1.17 -19.83
CA SER A 62 12.06 -1.07 -21.10
C SER A 62 12.26 -2.32 -21.96
N TRP A 63 13.48 -2.85 -22.04
CA TRP A 63 13.76 -4.13 -22.71
C TRP A 63 12.97 -5.29 -22.09
N THR A 64 12.88 -5.35 -20.76
CA THR A 64 12.11 -6.39 -20.07
C THR A 64 10.65 -6.41 -20.51
N ASN A 65 10.04 -5.23 -20.74
CA ASN A 65 8.66 -5.15 -21.22
C ASN A 65 8.53 -5.55 -22.69
N VAL A 66 9.48 -5.17 -23.54
CA VAL A 66 9.53 -5.59 -24.96
C VAL A 66 9.67 -7.12 -25.07
N MET A 67 10.61 -7.72 -24.34
CA MET A 67 10.90 -9.17 -24.41
C MET A 67 9.76 -10.05 -23.85
N LYS A 68 8.88 -9.50 -23.02
CA LYS A 68 7.65 -10.19 -22.60
C LYS A 68 6.63 -10.28 -23.72
N SER A 69 6.62 -9.32 -24.65
CA SER A 69 5.65 -9.26 -25.75
C SER A 69 6.14 -9.91 -27.05
N ASP A 70 7.45 -10.13 -27.21
CA ASP A 70 8.05 -10.59 -28.47
C ASP A 70 9.06 -11.73 -28.23
N SER A 71 8.61 -12.97 -28.44
CA SER A 71 9.43 -14.18 -28.23
C SER A 71 10.46 -14.41 -29.33
N GLU A 72 10.18 -14.00 -30.57
CA GLU A 72 11.11 -14.19 -31.70
C GLU A 72 12.34 -13.29 -31.52
N LEU A 73 12.12 -12.04 -31.13
CA LEU A 73 13.20 -11.11 -30.81
C LEU A 73 14.02 -11.59 -29.60
N ARG A 74 13.36 -12.20 -28.62
CA ARG A 74 14.02 -12.77 -27.44
C ARG A 74 15.00 -13.88 -27.81
N ASP A 75 14.62 -14.76 -28.73
CA ASP A 75 15.51 -15.83 -29.20
C ASP A 75 16.64 -15.29 -30.08
N LEU A 76 16.37 -14.30 -30.94
CA LEU A 76 17.39 -13.66 -31.78
C LEU A 76 18.51 -13.01 -30.95
N LEU A 77 18.16 -12.40 -29.81
CA LEU A 77 19.11 -11.65 -28.97
C LEU A 77 19.73 -12.49 -27.84
N ARG A 78 19.42 -13.79 -27.75
CA ARG A 78 19.84 -14.72 -26.70
C ARG A 78 21.31 -14.57 -26.29
N GLU A 79 22.23 -14.74 -27.23
CA GLU A 79 23.67 -14.71 -26.93
C GLU A 79 24.14 -13.34 -26.45
N LYS A 80 23.66 -12.27 -27.09
CA LYS A 80 23.99 -10.88 -26.73
C LYS A 80 23.45 -10.54 -25.34
N ALA A 81 22.25 -10.99 -25.01
CA ALA A 81 21.63 -10.78 -23.72
C ALA A 81 22.37 -11.52 -22.60
N VAL A 82 22.75 -12.77 -22.82
CA VAL A 82 23.56 -13.54 -21.85
C VAL A 82 24.92 -12.88 -21.62
N SER A 83 25.57 -12.39 -22.68
CA SER A 83 26.82 -11.61 -22.56
C SER A 83 26.65 -10.34 -21.72
N LEU A 84 25.58 -9.58 -21.98
CA LEU A 84 25.21 -8.39 -21.21
C LEU A 84 25.02 -8.72 -19.73
N ALA A 85 24.24 -9.74 -19.43
CA ALA A 85 23.96 -10.15 -18.05
C ALA A 85 25.26 -10.53 -17.31
N ARG A 86 26.17 -11.26 -17.95
CA ARG A 86 27.48 -11.60 -17.37
C ARG A 86 28.31 -10.36 -17.04
N LEU A 87 28.32 -9.35 -17.92
CA LEU A 87 29.02 -8.08 -17.66
C LEU A 87 28.48 -7.39 -16.40
N VAL A 88 27.15 -7.29 -16.28
CA VAL A 88 26.52 -6.64 -15.11
C VAL A 88 26.75 -7.44 -13.82
N LEU A 89 26.63 -8.77 -13.88
CA LEU A 89 26.82 -9.63 -12.70
C LEU A 89 28.26 -9.61 -12.19
N ASN A 90 29.23 -9.54 -13.09
CA ASN A 90 30.66 -9.50 -12.74
C ASN A 90 31.14 -8.10 -12.33
N TYR A 91 30.38 -7.05 -12.62
CA TYR A 91 30.79 -5.68 -12.31
C TYR A 91 30.59 -5.35 -10.82
N ASP A 92 31.69 -5.05 -10.12
CA ASP A 92 31.68 -4.63 -8.73
C ASP A 92 32.14 -3.17 -8.59
N PRO A 93 31.22 -2.20 -8.40
CA PRO A 93 31.57 -0.79 -8.41
C PRO A 93 32.35 -0.32 -7.18
N GLY A 94 32.35 -1.08 -6.07
CA GLY A 94 32.88 -0.65 -4.77
C GLY A 94 32.09 0.47 -4.08
N ASP A 95 31.37 1.32 -4.82
CA ASP A 95 30.46 2.34 -4.29
C ASP A 95 29.03 1.79 -4.10
N ALA A 96 28.47 1.99 -2.91
CA ALA A 96 27.16 1.46 -2.53
C ALA A 96 25.99 2.07 -3.33
N LEU A 97 26.09 3.32 -3.78
CA LEU A 97 25.03 3.98 -4.54
C LEU A 97 24.98 3.46 -5.98
N VAL A 98 26.13 3.25 -6.61
CA VAL A 98 26.22 2.61 -7.93
C VAL A 98 25.81 1.13 -7.82
N LEU A 99 26.19 0.43 -6.75
CA LEU A 99 25.73 -0.94 -6.50
C LEU A 99 24.20 -1.04 -6.39
N CYS A 100 23.53 -0.05 -5.78
CA CYS A 100 22.06 0.02 -5.79
C CYS A 100 21.49 0.02 -7.22
N CYS A 101 22.10 0.76 -8.15
CA CYS A 101 21.66 0.77 -9.55
C CYS A 101 21.91 -0.58 -10.23
N VAL A 102 23.07 -1.21 -10.00
CA VAL A 102 23.39 -2.55 -10.52
C VAL A 102 22.36 -3.58 -10.02
N LEU A 103 22.04 -3.57 -8.72
CA LEU A 103 21.05 -4.47 -8.13
C LEU A 103 19.62 -4.17 -8.60
N ARG A 104 19.27 -2.90 -8.85
CA ARG A 104 17.99 -2.54 -9.48
C ARG A 104 17.92 -3.09 -10.90
N CYS A 105 18.99 -2.94 -11.68
CA CYS A 105 19.10 -3.53 -13.02
C CYS A 105 18.92 -5.05 -12.99
N MET A 106 19.56 -5.72 -12.02
CA MET A 106 19.32 -7.14 -11.76
C MET A 106 17.82 -7.40 -11.50
N ASN A 107 17.24 -6.73 -10.49
CA ASN A 107 15.87 -6.96 -10.03
C ASN A 107 14.79 -6.76 -11.11
N SER A 108 14.89 -5.72 -11.93
CA SER A 108 13.83 -5.34 -12.88
C SER A 108 14.22 -5.54 -14.34
N GLY A 109 15.51 -5.51 -14.67
CA GLY A 109 16.03 -5.48 -16.04
C GLY A 109 16.64 -6.77 -16.56
N LEU A 110 17.08 -7.71 -15.71
CA LEU A 110 17.82 -8.92 -16.12
C LEU A 110 17.07 -10.24 -15.94
N LEU A 111 15.95 -10.28 -15.21
CA LEU A 111 15.27 -11.54 -14.93
C LEU A 111 14.79 -12.28 -16.18
N TRP A 112 14.38 -11.56 -17.22
CA TRP A 112 14.01 -12.18 -18.51
C TRP A 112 15.21 -12.87 -19.18
N VAL A 113 16.45 -12.40 -18.92
CA VAL A 113 17.68 -13.04 -19.41
C VAL A 113 18.01 -14.28 -18.59
N VAL A 114 17.77 -14.24 -17.27
CA VAL A 114 17.93 -15.44 -16.42
C VAL A 114 17.00 -16.55 -16.89
N ASP A 115 15.79 -16.22 -17.32
CA ASP A 115 14.83 -17.19 -17.89
C ASP A 115 15.26 -17.75 -19.26
N ILE A 116 16.20 -17.11 -19.98
CA ILE A 116 16.76 -17.63 -21.25
C ILE A 116 17.75 -18.77 -20.99
N ASP A 117 18.64 -18.61 -20.01
CA ASP A 117 19.64 -19.61 -19.61
C ASP A 117 19.81 -19.65 -18.08
N PRO A 118 18.89 -20.32 -17.37
CA PRO A 118 18.91 -20.39 -15.91
C PRO A 118 20.13 -21.14 -15.37
N GLN A 119 20.59 -22.17 -16.08
CA GLN A 119 21.71 -23.02 -15.64
C GLN A 119 22.99 -22.21 -15.52
N LEU A 120 23.19 -21.28 -16.44
CA LEU A 120 24.38 -20.44 -16.48
C LEU A 120 24.30 -19.24 -15.53
N LEU A 121 23.14 -18.60 -15.42
CA LEU A 121 23.03 -17.28 -14.81
C LEU A 121 22.56 -17.29 -13.35
N LEU A 122 21.86 -18.34 -12.90
CA LEU A 122 21.27 -18.36 -11.56
C LEU A 122 22.33 -18.35 -10.45
N GLN A 123 23.41 -19.13 -10.58
CA GLN A 123 24.48 -19.17 -9.59
C GLN A 123 25.24 -17.84 -9.48
N PRO A 124 25.74 -17.22 -10.57
CA PRO A 124 26.38 -15.89 -10.49
C PRO A 124 25.45 -14.82 -9.92
N TYR A 125 24.15 -14.90 -10.22
CA TYR A 125 23.15 -13.98 -9.70
C TYR A 125 22.99 -14.12 -8.17
N LEU A 126 22.89 -15.35 -7.66
CA LEU A 126 22.85 -15.61 -6.22
C LEU A 126 24.15 -15.17 -5.53
N GLN A 127 25.31 -15.48 -6.13
CA GLN A 127 26.61 -15.07 -5.58
C GLN A 127 26.71 -13.55 -5.41
N LYS A 128 26.21 -12.76 -6.37
CA LYS A 128 26.18 -11.29 -6.29
C LYS A 128 25.25 -10.77 -5.18
N ILE A 129 24.12 -11.45 -4.95
CA ILE A 129 23.21 -11.13 -3.84
C ILE A 129 23.89 -11.42 -2.50
N PHE A 130 24.39 -12.64 -2.30
CA PHE A 130 25.00 -13.04 -1.03
C PHE A 130 26.28 -12.26 -0.73
N SER A 131 27.09 -11.95 -1.74
CA SER A 131 28.27 -11.10 -1.54
C SER A 131 27.89 -9.70 -1.07
N CYS A 132 26.83 -9.09 -1.62
CA CYS A 132 26.30 -7.81 -1.13
C CYS A 132 25.83 -7.89 0.33
N VAL A 133 25.18 -8.99 0.70
CA VAL A 133 24.71 -9.24 2.07
C VAL A 133 25.89 -9.40 3.06
N GLU A 134 26.89 -10.20 2.71
CA GLU A 134 28.03 -10.54 3.58
C GLU A 134 29.09 -9.43 3.65
N SER A 135 29.49 -8.87 2.51
CA SER A 135 30.60 -7.91 2.42
C SER A 135 30.28 -6.56 3.04
N LEU A 136 29.00 -6.18 3.05
CA LEU A 136 28.53 -4.90 3.55
C LEU A 136 27.89 -4.97 4.95
N GLY A 137 27.78 -6.18 5.53
CA GLY A 137 27.21 -6.44 6.86
C GLY A 137 28.16 -6.20 8.03
N LYS A 138 29.44 -5.87 7.78
CA LYS A 138 30.39 -5.55 8.85
C LYS A 138 29.99 -4.24 9.55
N VAL A 139 30.13 -4.20 10.88
CA VAL A 139 29.69 -3.08 11.75
C VAL A 139 30.25 -1.72 11.30
N GLU A 140 31.41 -1.72 10.63
CA GLU A 140 32.12 -0.53 10.13
C GLU A 140 31.52 0.08 8.84
N SER A 141 30.62 -0.62 8.12
CA SER A 141 30.06 -0.19 6.81
C SER A 141 28.58 0.22 6.84
N LYS A 142 28.00 0.52 8.01
CA LYS A 142 26.56 0.82 8.20
C LYS A 142 26.09 2.20 7.71
N THR A 143 26.37 2.56 6.46
CA THR A 143 25.76 3.76 5.84
C THR A 143 24.33 3.45 5.35
N ARG A 144 23.44 4.46 5.28
CA ARG A 144 22.09 4.27 4.71
C ARG A 144 22.13 3.75 3.26
N LYS A 145 23.14 4.13 2.48
CA LYS A 145 23.35 3.66 1.10
C LYS A 145 23.63 2.16 1.06
N VAL A 146 24.42 1.65 2.00
CA VAL A 146 24.70 0.23 2.16
C VAL A 146 23.45 -0.56 2.54
N MET A 147 22.67 -0.08 3.52
CA MET A 147 21.41 -0.74 3.89
C MET A 147 20.41 -0.75 2.73
N ALA A 148 20.36 0.32 1.93
CA ALA A 148 19.54 0.35 0.72
C ALA A 148 19.97 -0.70 -0.30
N ALA A 149 21.27 -0.86 -0.55
CA ALA A 149 21.80 -1.89 -1.45
C ALA A 149 21.44 -3.31 -0.96
N GLN A 150 21.60 -3.58 0.34
CA GLN A 150 21.23 -4.86 0.95
C GLN A 150 19.74 -5.15 0.83
N ASN A 151 18.88 -4.16 1.06
CA ASN A 151 17.44 -4.31 0.88
C ASN A 151 17.06 -4.62 -0.58
N ILE A 152 17.69 -3.96 -1.56
CA ILE A 152 17.47 -4.26 -2.99
C ILE A 152 17.96 -5.66 -3.34
N ALA A 153 19.12 -6.08 -2.81
CA ALA A 153 19.62 -7.46 -2.98
C ALA A 153 18.62 -8.49 -2.43
N MET A 154 17.94 -8.17 -1.32
CA MET A 154 16.92 -9.05 -0.77
C MET A 154 15.62 -9.09 -1.59
N GLN A 155 15.23 -7.96 -2.19
CA GLN A 155 14.16 -7.96 -3.19
C GLN A 155 14.51 -8.83 -4.40
N CYS A 156 15.76 -8.79 -4.87
CA CYS A 156 16.24 -9.69 -5.92
C CYS A 156 16.08 -11.16 -5.52
N PHE A 157 16.46 -11.53 -4.29
CA PHE A 157 16.33 -12.90 -3.79
C PHE A 157 14.87 -13.37 -3.76
N ILE A 158 13.96 -12.57 -3.21
CA ILE A 158 12.52 -12.89 -3.16
C ILE A 158 11.96 -13.07 -4.58
N LYS A 159 12.37 -12.22 -5.52
CA LYS A 159 11.93 -12.28 -6.91
C LYS A 159 12.49 -13.49 -7.66
N LEU A 160 13.73 -13.90 -7.36
CA LEU A 160 14.27 -15.17 -7.85
C LEU A 160 13.48 -16.37 -7.29
N CYS A 161 13.16 -16.37 -5.99
CA CYS A 161 12.37 -17.43 -5.37
C CYS A 161 10.99 -17.57 -6.01
N SER A 162 10.33 -16.45 -6.34
CA SER A 162 9.00 -16.49 -6.97
C SER A 162 9.03 -16.88 -8.45
N GLN A 163 10.05 -16.46 -9.21
CA GLN A 163 10.11 -16.74 -10.66
C GLN A 163 10.79 -18.07 -11.00
N PHE A 164 11.85 -18.44 -10.26
CA PHE A 164 12.67 -19.62 -10.53
C PHE A 164 12.61 -20.64 -9.39
N GLY A 165 11.54 -20.61 -8.59
CA GLY A 165 11.44 -21.41 -7.38
C GLY A 165 11.58 -22.92 -7.60
N SER A 166 11.10 -23.46 -8.73
CA SER A 166 11.25 -24.88 -9.06
C SER A 166 12.73 -25.29 -9.27
N LEU A 167 13.54 -24.40 -9.83
CA LEU A 167 14.98 -24.61 -10.04
C LEU A 167 15.78 -24.42 -8.74
N LEU A 168 15.29 -23.56 -7.84
CA LEU A 168 15.92 -23.27 -6.56
C LEU A 168 15.57 -24.28 -5.46
N LEU A 169 14.42 -24.94 -5.57
CA LEU A 169 13.92 -25.88 -4.55
C LEU A 169 14.94 -26.98 -4.15
N PRO A 170 15.70 -27.61 -5.06
CA PRO A 170 16.73 -28.59 -4.70
C PRO A 170 17.86 -28.03 -3.85
N TYR A 171 18.15 -26.73 -3.97
CA TYR A 171 19.22 -26.04 -3.24
C TYR A 171 18.74 -25.42 -1.92
N LEU A 172 17.46 -25.53 -1.59
CA LEU A 172 16.85 -24.97 -0.38
C LEU A 172 17.62 -25.33 0.92
N PRO A 173 18.06 -26.59 1.15
CA PRO A 173 18.83 -26.92 2.35
C PRO A 173 20.14 -26.13 2.48
N GLN A 174 20.88 -25.97 1.38
CA GLN A 174 22.15 -25.24 1.35
C GLN A 174 21.93 -23.73 1.57
N LEU A 175 20.91 -23.16 0.93
CA LEU A 175 20.54 -21.75 1.11
C LEU A 175 20.10 -21.47 2.55
N TYR A 176 19.37 -22.40 3.16
CA TYR A 176 18.93 -22.27 4.53
C TYR A 176 20.08 -22.38 5.54
N GLU A 177 21.05 -23.29 5.32
CA GLU A 177 22.26 -23.40 6.15
C GLU A 177 23.11 -22.12 6.11
N GLN A 178 23.27 -21.50 4.92
CA GLN A 178 23.93 -20.21 4.78
C GLN A 178 23.21 -19.11 5.57
N TYR A 179 21.88 -19.06 5.48
CA TYR A 179 21.06 -18.14 6.27
C TYR A 179 21.24 -18.38 7.78
N GLU A 180 21.14 -19.61 8.27
CA GLU A 180 21.33 -19.91 9.70
C GLU A 180 22.72 -19.51 10.19
N THR A 181 23.74 -19.72 9.38
CA THR A 181 25.11 -19.31 9.70
C THR A 181 25.22 -17.79 9.81
N ALA A 182 24.63 -17.06 8.87
CA ALA A 182 24.61 -15.60 8.89
C ALA A 182 23.82 -15.02 10.08
N VAL A 183 22.73 -15.68 10.50
CA VAL A 183 21.98 -15.32 11.72
C VAL A 183 22.83 -15.54 12.97
N LYS A 184 23.48 -16.70 13.10
CA LYS A 184 24.32 -17.05 14.26
C LYS A 184 25.54 -16.14 14.41
N GLN A 185 26.08 -15.66 13.29
CA GLN A 185 27.21 -14.73 13.25
C GLN A 185 26.78 -13.24 13.35
N ASP A 186 25.48 -12.98 13.49
CA ASP A 186 24.88 -11.64 13.53
C ASP A 186 25.29 -10.72 12.37
N ILE A 187 25.46 -11.32 11.18
CA ILE A 187 25.84 -10.60 9.95
C ILE A 187 24.64 -9.86 9.35
N ILE A 188 23.43 -10.39 9.56
CA ILE A 188 22.20 -9.90 8.92
C ILE A 188 21.23 -9.25 9.92
N SER A 189 20.70 -8.09 9.51
CA SER A 189 19.69 -7.36 10.28
C SER A 189 18.35 -8.09 10.33
N TYR A 190 17.52 -7.78 11.33
CA TYR A 190 16.17 -8.33 11.45
C TYR A 190 15.30 -8.13 10.19
N SER A 191 15.43 -7.00 9.50
CA SER A 191 14.73 -6.74 8.21
C SER A 191 15.12 -7.75 7.14
N MET A 192 16.42 -8.05 7.04
CA MET A 192 16.95 -9.04 6.09
C MET A 192 16.54 -10.45 6.49
N ARG A 193 16.51 -10.76 7.79
CA ARG A 193 15.98 -12.04 8.29
C ARG A 193 14.55 -12.27 7.83
N ALA A 194 13.66 -11.28 7.98
CA ALA A 194 12.29 -11.36 7.49
C ALA A 194 12.22 -11.54 5.95
N SER A 195 13.09 -10.85 5.20
CA SER A 195 13.16 -10.98 3.73
C SER A 195 13.63 -12.37 3.27
N PHE A 196 14.61 -12.97 3.96
CA PHE A 196 15.01 -14.36 3.71
C PHE A 196 13.86 -15.32 3.98
N ILE A 197 13.17 -15.14 5.13
CA ILE A 197 11.99 -15.94 5.46
C ILE A 197 10.91 -15.82 4.37
N GLU A 198 10.65 -14.63 3.83
CA GLU A 198 9.72 -14.46 2.70
C GLU A 198 10.10 -15.34 1.49
N GLY A 199 11.37 -15.29 1.05
CA GLY A 199 11.85 -16.14 -0.04
C GLY A 199 11.73 -17.64 0.28
N PHE A 200 12.07 -18.05 1.51
CA PHE A 200 11.94 -19.45 1.92
C PHE A 200 10.49 -19.93 2.04
N VAL A 201 9.56 -19.09 2.48
CA VAL A 201 8.12 -19.40 2.49
C VAL A 201 7.63 -19.64 1.06
N ILE A 202 8.04 -18.79 0.11
CA ILE A 202 7.70 -18.95 -1.31
C ILE A 202 8.21 -20.29 -1.85
N LEU A 203 9.47 -20.64 -1.58
CA LEU A 203 10.03 -21.93 -2.00
C LEU A 203 9.33 -23.12 -1.32
N ASN A 204 8.95 -22.96 -0.05
CA ASN A 204 8.28 -24.01 0.71
C ASN A 204 6.92 -24.39 0.11
N LEU A 205 6.16 -23.43 -0.43
CA LEU A 205 4.87 -23.69 -1.11
C LEU A 205 4.99 -24.65 -2.29
N LEU A 206 6.19 -24.77 -2.89
CA LEU A 206 6.42 -25.65 -4.02
C LEU A 206 6.66 -27.11 -3.60
N ARG A 207 6.79 -27.40 -2.31
CA ARG A 207 6.97 -28.78 -1.82
C ARG A 207 5.68 -29.59 -1.97
N PRO A 208 5.75 -30.89 -2.33
CA PRO A 208 4.56 -31.70 -2.56
C PRO A 208 3.86 -32.18 -1.26
N ASP A 209 4.49 -32.06 -0.09
CA ASP A 209 4.01 -32.62 1.17
C ASP A 209 3.70 -31.54 2.22
N LEU A 210 2.45 -31.50 2.71
CA LEU A 210 1.99 -30.48 3.68
C LEU A 210 2.67 -30.60 5.04
N GLU A 211 3.06 -31.81 5.46
CA GLU A 211 3.74 -31.99 6.75
C GLU A 211 5.18 -31.48 6.66
N GLN A 212 5.89 -31.76 5.57
CA GLN A 212 7.20 -31.15 5.29
C GLN A 212 7.10 -29.63 5.23
N GLN A 213 6.07 -29.10 4.58
CA GLN A 213 5.83 -27.65 4.57
C GLN A 213 5.66 -27.10 5.98
N ARG A 214 4.87 -27.76 6.83
CA ARG A 214 4.61 -27.37 8.22
C ARG A 214 5.87 -27.43 9.09
N VAL A 215 6.64 -28.51 8.98
CA VAL A 215 7.90 -28.69 9.73
C VAL A 215 8.89 -27.58 9.36
N PHE A 216 9.06 -27.30 8.08
CA PHE A 216 9.97 -26.25 7.64
C PHE A 216 9.50 -24.84 8.04
N LEU A 217 8.20 -24.54 7.95
CA LEU A 217 7.66 -23.27 8.46
C LEU A 217 7.89 -23.09 9.97
N ARG A 218 7.74 -24.16 10.76
CA ARG A 218 8.01 -24.13 12.20
C ARG A 218 9.49 -23.81 12.46
N GLN A 219 10.38 -24.37 11.66
CA GLN A 219 11.82 -24.09 11.74
C GLN A 219 12.12 -22.63 11.39
N LEU A 220 11.52 -22.09 10.32
CA LEU A 220 11.68 -20.69 9.90
C LEU A 220 11.19 -19.70 10.95
N MET A 221 10.10 -20.00 11.66
CA MET A 221 9.50 -19.12 12.66
C MET A 221 10.12 -19.25 14.06
N GLN A 222 11.11 -20.13 14.26
CA GLN A 222 11.69 -20.40 15.57
C GLN A 222 12.38 -19.17 16.20
N ASP A 223 13.10 -18.39 15.40
CA ASP A 223 13.77 -17.16 15.83
C ASP A 223 12.74 -16.11 16.29
N ALA A 224 11.74 -15.82 15.44
CA ALA A 224 10.64 -14.92 15.77
C ALA A 224 9.85 -15.37 17.02
N SER A 225 9.66 -16.68 17.20
CA SER A 225 9.01 -17.24 18.39
C SER A 225 9.84 -17.06 19.67
N THR A 226 11.16 -16.96 19.54
CA THR A 226 12.06 -16.70 20.67
C THR A 226 12.00 -15.22 21.05
N VAL A 227 12.03 -14.32 20.06
CA VAL A 227 11.84 -12.88 20.27
C VAL A 227 10.47 -12.57 20.88
N LEU A 228 9.41 -13.23 20.42
CA LEU A 228 8.07 -13.07 20.98
C LEU A 228 8.01 -13.46 22.46
N ARG A 229 8.64 -14.57 22.85
CA ARG A 229 8.69 -14.99 24.25
C ARG A 229 9.39 -13.95 25.13
N GLU A 230 10.41 -13.28 24.60
CA GLU A 230 11.09 -12.20 25.31
C GLU A 230 10.19 -10.96 25.48
N LEU A 231 9.48 -10.55 24.43
CA LEU A 231 8.46 -9.49 24.50
C LEU A 231 7.40 -9.78 25.57
N GLN A 232 6.91 -11.03 25.61
CA GLN A 232 5.93 -11.48 26.60
C GLN A 232 6.51 -11.49 28.02
N ARG A 233 7.74 -11.99 28.20
CA ARG A 233 8.44 -12.04 29.49
C ARG A 233 8.63 -10.64 30.07
N CYS A 234 8.91 -9.66 29.22
CA CYS A 234 9.06 -8.25 29.60
C CYS A 234 7.72 -7.52 29.79
N GLY A 235 6.58 -8.19 29.59
CA GLY A 235 5.25 -7.58 29.69
C GLY A 235 4.94 -6.55 28.59
N ALA A 236 5.72 -6.53 27.51
CA ALA A 236 5.62 -5.52 26.45
C ALA A 236 4.27 -5.56 25.70
N LEU A 237 3.62 -6.72 25.67
CA LEU A 237 2.34 -6.94 24.99
C LEU A 237 1.14 -6.89 25.96
N SER A 238 1.39 -6.72 27.26
CA SER A 238 0.35 -6.78 28.30
C SER A 238 -0.18 -5.41 28.70
N SER A 239 0.61 -4.34 28.54
CA SER A 239 0.20 -2.98 28.88
C SER A 239 0.99 -1.92 28.11
N LEU A 240 0.40 -0.72 27.98
CA LEU A 240 1.03 0.43 27.34
C LEU A 240 2.35 0.81 28.04
N GLU A 241 2.36 0.75 29.37
CA GLU A 241 3.55 1.04 30.17
C GLU A 241 4.66 -0.01 29.97
N GLY A 242 4.28 -1.29 29.84
CA GLY A 242 5.20 -2.37 29.51
C GLY A 242 5.85 -2.16 28.14
N LEU A 243 5.06 -1.78 27.13
CA LEU A 243 5.57 -1.47 25.79
C LEU A 243 6.56 -0.28 25.80
N VAL A 244 6.19 0.82 26.47
CA VAL A 244 7.05 2.02 26.60
C VAL A 244 8.37 1.70 27.30
N ARG A 245 8.33 0.82 28.33
CA ARG A 245 9.53 0.33 29.00
C ARG A 245 10.40 -0.50 28.09
N TYR A 246 9.81 -1.48 27.41
CA TYR A 246 10.53 -2.35 26.49
C TYR A 246 11.22 -1.58 25.37
N LEU A 247 10.53 -0.63 24.75
CA LEU A 247 11.08 0.18 23.66
C LEU A 247 12.13 1.22 24.13
N GLY A 248 12.32 1.40 25.44
CA GLY A 248 13.24 2.40 25.98
C GLY A 248 12.80 3.85 25.74
N ILE A 249 11.51 4.09 25.48
CA ILE A 249 10.98 5.44 25.20
C ILE A 249 10.97 6.31 26.48
N HIS A 250 10.95 5.67 27.65
CA HIS A 250 11.03 6.31 28.96
C HIS A 250 12.46 6.75 29.36
N THR A 251 13.49 6.25 28.68
CA THR A 251 14.91 6.50 28.99
C THR A 251 15.56 7.44 27.98
N SER A 252 16.72 8.01 28.34
CA SER A 252 17.59 8.72 27.40
C SER A 252 18.39 7.70 26.55
N PRO A 253 18.74 7.99 25.29
CA PRO A 253 19.60 7.12 24.49
C PRO A 253 21.01 6.91 25.08
N GLU A 254 21.44 7.78 25.98
CA GLU A 254 22.72 7.67 26.71
C GLU A 254 22.67 6.66 27.87
N ASP A 255 21.46 6.20 28.24
CA ASP A 255 21.27 5.23 29.32
C ASP A 255 21.79 3.84 28.89
N PRO A 256 22.66 3.19 29.68
CA PRO A 256 23.11 1.82 29.41
C PRO A 256 21.98 0.79 29.27
N ALA A 257 20.80 1.05 29.84
CA ALA A 257 19.62 0.20 29.71
C ALA A 257 18.90 0.35 28.35
N PHE A 258 19.21 1.39 27.57
CA PHE A 258 18.61 1.61 26.26
C PHE A 258 19.15 0.62 25.22
N CYS A 259 18.27 -0.25 24.71
CA CYS A 259 18.62 -1.20 23.65
C CYS A 259 17.92 -0.84 22.33
N PRO A 260 18.66 -0.36 21.31
CA PRO A 260 18.10 -0.02 20.01
C PRO A 260 17.44 -1.20 19.28
N ASP A 261 17.82 -2.44 19.62
CA ASP A 261 17.34 -3.64 18.94
C ASP A 261 15.91 -4.01 19.34
N HIS A 262 15.42 -3.56 20.50
CA HIS A 262 14.06 -3.85 20.96
C HIS A 262 12.98 -3.41 19.97
N ARG A 263 13.13 -2.23 19.35
CA ARG A 263 12.18 -1.78 18.30
C ARG A 263 12.28 -2.63 17.02
N ALA A 264 13.49 -3.08 16.68
CA ALA A 264 13.71 -3.93 15.50
C ALA A 264 13.13 -5.33 15.71
N GLN A 265 13.24 -5.86 16.94
CA GLN A 265 12.64 -7.12 17.37
C GLN A 265 11.10 -7.10 17.31
N LEU A 266 10.46 -6.03 17.81
CA LEU A 266 9.01 -5.86 17.70
C LEU A 266 8.58 -5.86 16.23
N CYS A 267 9.26 -5.05 15.41
CA CYS A 267 9.01 -4.95 13.98
C CYS A 267 9.22 -6.30 13.25
N TYR A 268 10.27 -7.04 13.62
CA TYR A 268 10.62 -8.34 13.06
C TYR A 268 9.51 -9.37 13.22
N VAL A 269 8.96 -9.51 14.43
CA VAL A 269 7.89 -10.48 14.69
C VAL A 269 6.67 -10.17 13.83
N GLY A 270 6.27 -8.89 13.72
CA GLY A 270 5.17 -8.47 12.85
C GLY A 270 5.42 -8.80 11.38
N HIS A 271 6.63 -8.52 10.87
CA HIS A 271 7.01 -8.82 9.50
C HIS A 271 7.02 -10.33 9.23
N VAL A 272 7.56 -11.16 10.13
CA VAL A 272 7.57 -12.62 9.97
C VAL A 272 6.14 -13.18 9.88
N VAL A 273 5.24 -12.74 10.75
CA VAL A 273 3.82 -13.16 10.68
C VAL A 273 3.20 -12.73 9.35
N SER A 274 3.45 -11.49 8.93
CA SER A 274 2.90 -10.94 7.69
C SER A 274 3.41 -11.69 6.45
N VAL A 275 4.71 -11.94 6.33
CA VAL A 275 5.27 -12.64 5.15
C VAL A 275 4.80 -14.08 5.09
N VAL A 276 4.64 -14.77 6.23
CA VAL A 276 4.08 -16.12 6.27
C VAL A 276 2.63 -16.11 5.81
N LEU A 277 1.78 -15.19 6.31
CA LEU A 277 0.39 -15.09 5.89
C LEU A 277 0.24 -14.69 4.41
N LYS A 278 0.90 -13.59 3.99
CA LYS A 278 0.83 -13.06 2.62
C LYS A 278 1.20 -14.10 1.58
N ASN A 279 2.27 -14.86 1.83
CA ASN A 279 2.75 -15.85 0.87
C ASN A 279 2.11 -17.23 1.08
N SER A 280 1.35 -17.46 2.16
CA SER A 280 0.59 -18.71 2.35
C SER A 280 -0.63 -18.84 1.42
N VAL A 281 -1.01 -17.78 0.71
CA VAL A 281 -2.16 -17.82 -0.20
C VAL A 281 -1.84 -18.72 -1.39
N LEU A 282 -2.65 -19.76 -1.59
CA LEU A 282 -2.49 -20.70 -2.68
C LEU A 282 -2.69 -19.99 -4.04
N PRO A 283 -1.76 -20.11 -5.00
CA PRO A 283 -1.91 -19.51 -6.32
C PRO A 283 -3.18 -20.02 -7.06
N SER A 284 -3.79 -19.16 -7.88
CA SER A 284 -4.97 -19.50 -8.71
C SER A 284 -4.61 -20.48 -9.85
N ASN A 285 -3.40 -20.37 -10.41
CA ASN A 285 -2.90 -21.22 -11.50
C ASN A 285 -2.00 -22.35 -10.94
N ARG A 286 -2.62 -23.38 -10.37
CA ARG A 286 -1.89 -24.48 -9.72
C ARG A 286 -1.37 -25.50 -10.73
N GLN A 287 -0.18 -26.04 -10.44
CA GLN A 287 0.33 -27.18 -11.18
C GLN A 287 -0.34 -28.48 -10.70
N PRO A 288 -0.55 -29.47 -11.60
CA PRO A 288 -1.05 -30.79 -11.22
C PRO A 288 -0.17 -31.43 -10.14
N GLY A 289 -0.76 -31.82 -9.00
CA GLY A 289 -0.05 -32.48 -7.89
C GLY A 289 0.39 -31.57 -6.74
N GLN A 290 0.09 -30.26 -6.76
CA GLN A 290 0.29 -29.41 -5.58
C GLN A 290 -0.68 -29.80 -4.45
N PRO A 291 -0.19 -29.97 -3.22
CA PRO A 291 -1.02 -30.41 -2.12
C PRO A 291 -2.03 -29.34 -1.72
N LEU A 292 -3.21 -29.80 -1.32
CA LEU A 292 -4.36 -28.97 -1.01
C LEU A 292 -4.81 -29.29 0.42
N PRO A 293 -4.86 -28.31 1.33
CA PRO A 293 -5.43 -28.54 2.65
C PRO A 293 -6.94 -28.81 2.50
N ALA A 294 -7.45 -29.87 3.13
CA ALA A 294 -8.88 -30.20 3.08
C ALA A 294 -9.72 -29.26 3.97
N SER A 295 -9.09 -28.62 4.96
CA SER A 295 -9.68 -27.58 5.80
C SER A 295 -8.64 -26.50 6.13
N PRO A 296 -9.08 -25.30 6.57
CA PRO A 296 -8.15 -24.24 6.98
C PRO A 296 -7.16 -24.66 8.07
N GLU A 297 -7.57 -25.55 8.98
CA GLU A 297 -6.75 -26.07 10.08
C GLU A 297 -5.60 -26.96 9.62
N GLN A 298 -5.77 -27.61 8.48
CA GLN A 298 -4.72 -28.43 7.86
C GLN A 298 -3.68 -27.58 7.15
N HIS A 299 -3.95 -26.29 6.90
CA HIS A 299 -3.02 -25.38 6.26
C HIS A 299 -1.68 -25.34 7.03
N PRO A 300 -0.52 -25.46 6.35
CA PRO A 300 0.79 -25.54 7.02
C PRO A 300 1.11 -24.39 7.97
N SER A 301 0.62 -23.18 7.69
CA SER A 301 0.81 -22.00 8.54
C SER A 301 -0.21 -21.86 9.67
N TYR A 302 -1.34 -22.58 9.65
CA TYR A 302 -2.47 -22.35 10.56
C TYR A 302 -2.08 -22.37 12.04
N GLN A 303 -1.45 -23.46 12.49
CA GLN A 303 -1.04 -23.64 13.89
C GLN A 303 0.01 -22.64 14.36
N LEU A 304 0.73 -22.02 13.43
CA LEU A 304 1.77 -21.05 13.73
C LEU A 304 1.23 -19.62 13.76
N THR A 305 0.37 -19.24 12.82
CA THR A 305 -0.05 -17.84 12.65
C THR A 305 -1.32 -17.50 13.42
N VAL A 306 -2.30 -18.40 13.54
CA VAL A 306 -3.57 -18.08 14.22
C VAL A 306 -3.38 -17.69 15.69
N PRO A 307 -2.56 -18.38 16.49
CA PRO A 307 -2.25 -17.94 17.85
C PRO A 307 -1.59 -16.55 17.87
N LEU A 308 -0.70 -16.26 16.90
CA LEU A 308 0.00 -14.97 16.82
C LEU A 308 -0.91 -13.81 16.46
N LEU A 309 -2.02 -14.06 15.74
CA LEU A 309 -3.01 -13.03 15.46
C LEU A 309 -3.59 -12.46 16.77
N THR A 310 -3.88 -13.32 17.75
CA THR A 310 -4.47 -12.90 19.03
C THR A 310 -3.43 -12.56 20.10
N GLN A 311 -2.28 -13.23 20.12
CA GLN A 311 -1.24 -13.04 21.14
C GLN A 311 -0.25 -11.93 20.83
N PHE A 312 -0.16 -11.50 19.56
CA PHE A 312 0.78 -10.48 19.11
C PHE A 312 0.11 -9.40 18.27
N VAL A 313 -0.52 -9.75 17.14
CA VAL A 313 -1.01 -8.76 16.16
C VAL A 313 -2.06 -7.83 16.75
N LEU A 314 -3.12 -8.36 17.36
CA LEU A 314 -4.18 -7.55 17.97
C LEU A 314 -3.68 -6.70 19.16
N PRO A 315 -2.92 -7.24 20.13
CA PRO A 315 -2.32 -6.43 21.19
C PRO A 315 -1.42 -5.31 20.68
N VAL A 316 -0.57 -5.57 19.67
CA VAL A 316 0.31 -4.55 19.10
C VAL A 316 -0.50 -3.44 18.43
N ILE A 317 -1.55 -3.76 17.66
CA ILE A 317 -2.45 -2.75 17.08
C ILE A 317 -3.03 -1.86 18.18
N GLN A 318 -3.60 -2.47 19.22
CA GLN A 318 -4.20 -1.74 20.32
C GLN A 318 -3.20 -0.84 21.04
N LEU A 319 -2.05 -1.39 21.46
CA LEU A 319 -1.05 -0.66 22.23
C LEU A 319 -0.44 0.49 21.44
N LEU A 320 -0.22 0.29 20.14
CA LEU A 320 0.31 1.35 19.29
C LEU A 320 -0.75 2.43 19.01
N HIS A 321 -2.02 2.08 18.79
CA HIS A 321 -3.11 3.07 18.76
C HIS A 321 -3.20 3.87 20.06
N GLU A 322 -3.12 3.20 21.22
CA GLU A 322 -3.11 3.87 22.51
C GLU A 322 -1.88 4.78 22.70
N LEU A 323 -0.71 4.35 22.25
CA LEU A 323 0.50 5.18 22.20
C LEU A 323 0.22 6.46 21.41
N TRP A 324 -0.24 6.37 20.16
CA TRP A 324 -0.48 7.55 19.32
C TRP A 324 -1.65 8.43 19.76
N SER A 325 -2.63 7.90 20.50
CA SER A 325 -3.67 8.73 21.14
C SER A 325 -3.11 9.67 22.23
N GLY A 326 -1.82 9.57 22.55
CA GLY A 326 -1.14 10.44 23.50
C GLY A 326 -1.29 10.00 24.96
N LYS A 327 -1.96 8.88 25.24
CA LYS A 327 -2.13 8.34 26.60
C LYS A 327 -0.80 8.09 27.31
N ALA A 328 0.24 7.74 26.57
CA ALA A 328 1.59 7.48 27.09
C ALA A 328 2.52 8.70 27.10
N LYS A 329 2.08 9.91 26.71
CA LYS A 329 2.94 11.12 26.67
C LYS A 329 3.63 11.42 28.01
N HIS A 330 2.97 11.12 29.12
CA HIS A 330 3.52 11.34 30.46
C HIS A 330 4.62 10.33 30.85
N LEU A 331 4.73 9.20 30.13
CA LEU A 331 5.72 8.15 30.37
C LEU A 331 6.97 8.29 29.50
N THR A 332 6.99 9.26 28.58
CA THR A 332 8.09 9.43 27.62
C THR A 332 9.15 10.38 28.13
N SER A 333 10.42 10.07 27.86
CA SER A 333 11.53 10.97 28.16
C SER A 333 11.46 12.25 27.32
N SER A 334 12.18 13.29 27.74
CA SER A 334 12.30 14.54 26.98
C SER A 334 12.83 14.31 25.56
N TYR A 335 13.73 13.35 25.37
CA TYR A 335 14.28 12.98 24.06
C TYR A 335 13.22 12.50 23.07
N PHE A 336 12.24 11.72 23.53
CA PHE A 336 11.19 11.14 22.69
C PHE A 336 9.90 11.97 22.64
N GLN A 337 9.86 13.20 23.17
CA GLN A 337 8.66 14.04 23.10
C GLN A 337 8.21 14.30 21.65
N HIS A 338 9.16 14.40 20.71
CA HIS A 338 8.88 14.56 19.28
C HIS A 338 8.30 13.31 18.59
N LEU A 339 8.21 12.17 19.27
CA LEU A 339 7.59 10.94 18.73
C LEU A 339 6.12 11.15 18.33
N TYR A 340 5.43 12.06 19.04
CA TYR A 340 4.03 12.38 18.83
C TYR A 340 3.80 13.50 17.82
N GLN A 341 4.87 14.07 17.25
CA GLN A 341 4.79 15.09 16.22
C GLN A 341 4.87 14.46 14.82
N LEU A 342 4.47 15.22 13.82
CA LEU A 342 4.66 14.82 12.42
C LEU A 342 6.14 14.60 12.09
N SER A 343 6.43 13.48 11.45
CA SER A 343 7.76 13.23 10.90
C SER A 343 8.10 14.23 9.80
N ILE A 344 9.40 14.43 9.55
CA ILE A 344 9.87 15.31 8.48
C ILE A 344 9.32 14.84 7.12
N ALA A 345 9.26 13.52 6.89
CA ALA A 345 8.71 12.96 5.66
C ALA A 345 7.22 13.30 5.49
N GLU A 346 6.42 13.18 6.55
CA GLU A 346 5.00 13.55 6.53
C GLU A 346 4.83 15.06 6.28
N LYS A 347 5.64 15.91 6.92
CA LYS A 347 5.62 17.36 6.68
C LYS A 347 5.94 17.71 5.23
N GLU A 348 6.92 17.05 4.61
CA GLU A 348 7.28 17.29 3.21
C GLU A 348 6.24 16.74 2.23
N ILE A 349 5.59 15.61 2.54
CA ILE A 349 4.43 15.11 1.79
C ILE A 349 3.28 16.14 1.84
N ILE A 350 2.99 16.70 3.01
CA ILE A 350 1.95 17.74 3.18
C ILE A 350 2.27 18.99 2.36
N ARG A 351 3.55 19.36 2.25
CA ARG A 351 4.02 20.47 1.39
C ARG A 351 3.92 20.20 -0.11
N GLY A 352 3.48 19.01 -0.51
CA GLY A 352 3.50 18.59 -1.92
C GLY A 352 4.92 18.43 -2.47
N LYS A 353 5.95 18.35 -1.61
CA LYS A 353 7.31 18.07 -2.08
C LYS A 353 7.43 16.57 -2.33
N VAL A 354 7.88 16.22 -3.54
CA VAL A 354 8.33 14.85 -3.81
C VAL A 354 9.45 14.55 -2.83
N LEU A 355 9.30 13.49 -2.04
CA LEU A 355 10.33 13.04 -1.11
C LEU A 355 11.62 12.77 -1.88
N SER A 356 12.50 13.77 -1.94
CA SER A 356 13.89 13.51 -2.20
C SER A 356 14.37 12.75 -0.97
N TYR A 357 14.75 11.49 -1.15
CA TYR A 357 15.66 10.77 -0.25
C TYR A 357 16.98 11.56 -0.20
N SER A 358 16.92 12.77 0.35
CA SER A 358 18.07 13.52 0.77
C SER A 358 18.69 12.68 1.88
N ALA A 359 19.97 12.38 1.72
CA ALA A 359 20.77 11.95 2.85
C ALA A 359 20.72 13.11 3.85
N SER A 360 19.74 13.11 4.74
CA SER A 360 19.76 14.00 5.88
C SER A 360 21.07 13.75 6.59
N GLN A 361 21.88 14.81 6.73
CA GLN A 361 23.05 14.77 7.58
C GLN A 361 22.61 14.28 8.97
N PRO A 362 23.46 13.53 9.69
CA PRO A 362 23.16 13.10 11.05
C PRO A 362 22.93 14.35 11.90
N GLY A 363 21.67 14.63 12.18
CA GLY A 363 21.22 15.73 13.01
C GLY A 363 20.54 15.19 14.27
N GLN A 364 20.50 16.01 15.32
CA GLN A 364 19.75 15.71 16.53
C GLN A 364 18.29 15.39 16.17
N GLY A 365 17.78 14.22 16.58
CA GLY A 365 16.43 13.73 16.25
C GLY A 365 16.37 12.49 15.36
N GLU A 366 17.51 11.98 14.86
CA GLU A 366 17.54 10.77 14.03
C GLU A 366 16.97 9.54 14.76
N GLY A 367 17.24 9.37 16.06
CA GLY A 367 16.72 8.26 16.86
C GLY A 367 15.20 8.26 17.01
N THR A 368 14.61 9.43 17.27
CA THR A 368 13.15 9.60 17.40
C THR A 368 12.43 9.36 16.07
N SER A 369 12.95 9.91 14.96
CA SER A 369 12.38 9.66 13.63
C SER A 369 12.48 8.18 13.24
N GLN A 370 13.60 7.53 13.52
CA GLN A 370 13.74 6.09 13.28
C GLN A 370 12.77 5.26 14.12
N MET A 371 12.55 5.61 15.40
CA MET A 371 11.54 4.98 16.25
C MET A 371 10.13 5.16 15.66
N GLN A 372 9.76 6.39 15.28
CA GLN A 372 8.46 6.69 14.68
C GLN A 372 8.20 5.85 13.42
N ASN A 373 9.15 5.83 12.48
CA ASN A 373 9.04 5.05 11.24
C ASN A 373 8.90 3.55 11.51
N THR A 374 9.65 3.03 12.49
CA THR A 374 9.59 1.60 12.85
C THR A 374 8.22 1.24 13.42
N LEU A 375 7.68 2.06 14.32
CA LEU A 375 6.39 1.79 14.96
C LEU A 375 5.24 1.93 13.96
N VAL A 376 5.26 2.94 13.08
CA VAL A 376 4.26 3.10 12.01
C VAL A 376 4.27 1.89 11.08
N SER A 377 5.45 1.49 10.60
CA SER A 377 5.59 0.30 9.75
C SER A 377 5.10 -0.96 10.48
N THR A 378 5.39 -1.10 11.78
CA THR A 378 4.91 -2.23 12.58
C THR A 378 3.38 -2.27 12.66
N LEU A 379 2.73 -1.13 12.89
CA LEU A 379 1.26 -1.03 12.91
C LEU A 379 0.67 -1.42 11.55
N GLU A 380 1.17 -0.84 10.46
CA GLU A 380 0.66 -1.12 9.10
C GLU A 380 0.77 -2.60 8.75
N VAL A 381 1.91 -3.22 9.07
CA VAL A 381 2.12 -4.66 8.87
C VAL A 381 1.15 -5.49 9.70
N CYS A 382 0.90 -5.13 10.96
CA CYS A 382 -0.05 -5.83 11.82
C CYS A 382 -1.50 -5.68 11.31
N LEU A 383 -1.89 -4.50 10.84
CA LEU A 383 -3.20 -4.29 10.21
C LEU A 383 -3.36 -5.17 8.96
N GLN A 384 -2.31 -5.25 8.12
CA GLN A 384 -2.32 -6.12 6.94
C GLN A 384 -2.39 -7.62 7.29
N CYS A 385 -1.80 -8.06 8.41
CA CYS A 385 -1.95 -9.44 8.90
C CYS A 385 -3.41 -9.81 9.14
N VAL A 386 -4.23 -8.88 9.61
CA VAL A 386 -5.67 -9.10 9.80
C VAL A 386 -6.32 -9.44 8.46
N ALA A 387 -6.17 -8.60 7.43
CA ALA A 387 -6.71 -8.87 6.10
C ALA A 387 -6.16 -10.16 5.47
N ASN A 388 -4.85 -10.40 5.58
CA ASN A 388 -4.23 -11.60 5.02
C ASN A 388 -4.76 -12.88 5.68
N SER A 389 -5.13 -12.85 6.96
CA SER A 389 -5.73 -14.02 7.63
C SER A 389 -7.06 -14.44 7.02
N PHE A 390 -7.90 -13.49 6.61
CA PHE A 390 -9.16 -13.78 5.90
C PHE A 390 -8.91 -14.35 4.51
N SER A 391 -7.87 -13.89 3.81
CA SER A 391 -7.47 -14.42 2.50
C SER A 391 -6.98 -15.87 2.57
N VAL A 392 -6.17 -16.20 3.59
CA VAL A 392 -5.58 -17.56 3.73
C VAL A 392 -6.58 -18.56 4.29
N PHE A 393 -7.32 -18.21 5.34
CA PHE A 393 -8.16 -19.17 6.08
C PHE A 393 -9.66 -19.07 5.77
N GLY A 394 -10.08 -18.02 5.05
CA GLY A 394 -11.47 -17.80 4.66
C GLY A 394 -12.32 -17.11 5.73
N CYS A 395 -13.32 -16.35 5.30
CA CYS A 395 -14.18 -15.54 6.19
C CYS A 395 -15.00 -16.39 7.18
N GLN A 396 -15.54 -17.52 6.73
CA GLN A 396 -16.33 -18.41 7.59
C GLN A 396 -15.50 -18.95 8.76
N HIS A 397 -14.30 -19.47 8.49
CA HIS A 397 -13.44 -20.03 9.53
C HIS A 397 -13.01 -18.97 10.55
N MET A 398 -12.64 -17.78 10.10
CA MET A 398 -12.26 -16.68 10.99
C MET A 398 -13.43 -16.19 11.86
N LEU A 399 -14.67 -16.33 11.38
CA LEU A 399 -15.87 -16.11 12.19
C LEU A 399 -16.03 -17.20 13.25
N ASP A 400 -15.92 -18.48 12.85
CA ASP A 400 -16.15 -19.63 13.73
C ASP A 400 -15.17 -19.70 14.92
N ILE A 401 -13.92 -19.29 14.71
CA ILE A 401 -12.92 -19.21 15.80
C ILE A 401 -13.03 -17.93 16.66
N GLY A 402 -14.03 -17.08 16.41
CA GLY A 402 -14.27 -15.84 17.16
C GLY A 402 -13.27 -14.71 16.86
N PHE A 403 -12.50 -14.79 15.77
CA PHE A 403 -11.51 -13.77 15.44
C PHE A 403 -12.15 -12.46 14.96
N VAL A 404 -13.30 -12.53 14.28
CA VAL A 404 -14.09 -11.37 13.86
C VAL A 404 -14.44 -10.49 15.07
N ASP A 405 -14.98 -11.10 16.12
CA ASP A 405 -15.33 -10.40 17.36
C ASP A 405 -14.10 -9.81 18.06
N ALA A 406 -12.99 -10.55 18.09
CA ALA A 406 -11.74 -10.07 18.68
C ALA A 406 -11.21 -8.82 17.94
N CYS A 407 -11.24 -8.82 16.61
CA CYS A 407 -10.88 -7.66 15.80
C CYS A 407 -11.78 -6.46 16.09
N LEU A 408 -13.11 -6.65 16.10
CA LEU A 408 -14.07 -5.57 16.34
C LEU A 408 -13.88 -4.94 17.73
N LYS A 409 -13.59 -5.75 18.75
CA LYS A 409 -13.36 -5.30 20.13
C LYS A 409 -12.00 -4.61 20.35
N THR A 410 -11.05 -4.81 19.44
CA THR A 410 -9.66 -4.34 19.63
C THR A 410 -9.30 -3.16 18.72
N ILE A 411 -9.60 -3.29 17.42
CA ILE A 411 -9.13 -2.35 16.40
C ILE A 411 -9.91 -1.04 16.48
N PHE A 412 -11.24 -1.07 16.49
CA PHE A 412 -12.05 0.13 16.39
C PHE A 412 -12.13 0.96 17.68
N PRO A 413 -12.31 0.37 18.89
CA PRO A 413 -12.37 1.16 20.13
C PRO A 413 -11.11 1.97 20.39
N SER A 414 -9.95 1.48 19.95
CA SER A 414 -8.67 2.17 20.10
C SER A 414 -8.45 3.31 19.10
N THR A 415 -9.29 3.45 18.07
CA THR A 415 -9.16 4.50 17.03
C THR A 415 -9.77 5.85 17.38
N ALA A 416 -10.65 5.91 18.40
CA ALA A 416 -11.37 7.15 18.74
C ALA A 416 -10.46 8.33 19.12
N GLY A 417 -9.26 8.06 19.64
CA GLY A 417 -8.28 9.09 20.01
C GLY A 417 -7.22 9.37 18.96
N LEU A 418 -7.36 8.85 17.73
CA LEU A 418 -6.37 9.02 16.66
C LEU A 418 -6.67 10.24 15.79
N ASP A 419 -5.61 10.83 15.25
CA ASP A 419 -5.71 11.84 14.20
C ASP A 419 -6.13 11.20 12.86
N CYS A 420 -6.71 12.02 11.98
CA CYS A 420 -7.23 11.58 10.69
C CYS A 420 -6.19 10.81 9.86
N TRP A 421 -4.92 11.24 9.92
CA TRP A 421 -3.81 10.60 9.24
C TRP A 421 -3.62 9.12 9.63
N LYS A 422 -3.76 8.78 10.91
CA LYS A 422 -3.50 7.42 11.43
C LYS A 422 -4.65 6.46 11.18
N MET A 423 -5.88 6.97 11.07
CA MET A 423 -7.06 6.15 10.74
C MET A 423 -7.01 5.53 9.35
N ARG A 424 -6.23 6.13 8.43
CA ARG A 424 -6.02 5.63 7.06
C ARG A 424 -5.53 4.18 7.03
N GLY A 425 -4.68 3.80 7.99
CA GLY A 425 -4.16 2.44 8.10
C GLY A 425 -5.27 1.40 8.32
N VAL A 426 -6.31 1.73 9.08
CA VAL A 426 -7.44 0.83 9.33
C VAL A 426 -8.27 0.64 8.07
N ILE A 427 -8.51 1.72 7.31
CA ILE A 427 -9.22 1.66 6.02
C ILE A 427 -8.43 0.79 5.04
N ARG A 428 -7.16 1.15 4.79
CA ARG A 428 -6.34 0.53 3.74
C ARG A 428 -5.86 -0.88 4.08
N GLY A 429 -5.56 -1.15 5.35
CA GLY A 429 -4.99 -2.42 5.80
C GLY A 429 -6.02 -3.46 6.22
N VAL A 430 -7.25 -3.07 6.58
CA VAL A 430 -8.28 -3.99 7.10
C VAL A 430 -9.57 -3.92 6.28
N THR A 431 -10.27 -2.79 6.32
CA THR A 431 -11.67 -2.72 5.84
C THR A 431 -11.75 -2.82 4.32
N LEU A 432 -10.93 -2.04 3.58
CA LEU A 432 -10.94 -2.05 2.12
C LEU A 432 -10.51 -3.41 1.53
N PRO A 433 -9.44 -4.07 2.02
CA PRO A 433 -9.14 -5.45 1.62
C PRO A 433 -10.29 -6.42 1.90
N LEU A 434 -10.95 -6.31 3.07
CA LEU A 434 -12.05 -7.19 3.44
C LEU A 434 -13.27 -7.02 2.51
N VAL A 435 -13.58 -5.80 2.06
CA VAL A 435 -14.62 -5.56 1.03
C VAL A 435 -14.32 -6.34 -0.25
N LYS A 436 -13.05 -6.40 -0.65
CA LYS A 436 -12.62 -7.12 -1.87
C LYS A 436 -12.59 -8.63 -1.71
N LEU A 437 -12.29 -9.12 -0.50
CA LEU A 437 -12.11 -10.54 -0.19
C LEU A 437 -13.39 -11.26 0.26
N CYS A 438 -14.34 -10.54 0.86
CA CYS A 438 -15.48 -11.16 1.52
C CYS A 438 -16.52 -11.66 0.50
N PRO A 439 -16.84 -12.97 0.50
CA PRO A 439 -17.84 -13.52 -0.41
C PRO A 439 -19.27 -13.08 0.02
N PRO A 440 -20.25 -13.09 -0.90
CA PRO A 440 -21.60 -12.59 -0.66
C PRO A 440 -22.32 -13.23 0.54
N GLU A 441 -22.09 -14.52 0.77
CA GLU A 441 -22.70 -15.29 1.85
C GLU A 441 -22.27 -14.78 3.23
N MET A 442 -21.08 -14.17 3.31
CA MET A 442 -20.47 -13.69 4.56
C MET A 442 -20.64 -12.19 4.78
N TRP A 443 -21.34 -11.48 3.89
CA TRP A 443 -21.52 -10.03 4.02
C TRP A 443 -22.19 -9.63 5.33
N GLN A 444 -23.24 -10.35 5.74
CA GLN A 444 -23.98 -10.02 6.96
C GLN A 444 -23.18 -10.31 8.24
N SER A 445 -22.54 -11.48 8.29
CA SER A 445 -21.88 -11.96 9.52
C SER A 445 -20.46 -11.43 9.71
N VAL A 446 -19.75 -11.11 8.63
CA VAL A 446 -18.34 -10.69 8.70
C VAL A 446 -18.16 -9.26 8.19
N LEU A 447 -18.55 -8.95 6.95
CA LEU A 447 -18.22 -7.67 6.35
C LEU A 447 -18.97 -6.49 6.98
N LEU A 448 -20.28 -6.64 7.19
CA LEU A 448 -21.16 -5.59 7.67
C LEU A 448 -20.74 -5.04 9.06
N PRO A 449 -20.39 -5.88 10.06
CA PRO A 449 -19.85 -5.38 11.33
C PRO A 449 -18.60 -4.50 11.18
N PHE A 450 -17.64 -4.91 10.33
CA PHE A 450 -16.44 -4.13 10.06
C PHE A 450 -16.76 -2.82 9.34
N LEU A 451 -17.60 -2.87 8.30
CA LEU A 451 -18.01 -1.69 7.55
C LEU A 451 -18.73 -0.69 8.45
N LEU A 452 -19.68 -1.13 9.27
CA LEU A 452 -20.46 -0.25 10.11
C LEU A 452 -19.56 0.48 11.12
N GLN A 453 -18.68 -0.24 11.82
CA GLN A 453 -17.75 0.37 12.78
C GLN A 453 -16.76 1.30 12.09
N CYS A 454 -16.13 0.85 10.99
CA CYS A 454 -15.15 1.65 10.27
C CYS A 454 -15.77 2.93 9.71
N CYS A 455 -16.89 2.82 8.99
CA CYS A 455 -17.54 3.97 8.37
C CYS A 455 -18.08 4.92 9.43
N HIS A 456 -18.65 4.42 10.53
CA HIS A 456 -19.16 5.28 11.58
C HIS A 456 -18.03 6.10 12.22
N THR A 457 -16.96 5.44 12.66
CA THR A 457 -15.83 6.12 13.30
C THR A 457 -15.15 7.13 12.35
N VAL A 458 -14.88 6.73 11.10
CA VAL A 458 -14.24 7.60 10.11
C VAL A 458 -15.14 8.78 9.75
N PHE A 459 -16.43 8.55 9.50
CA PHE A 459 -17.38 9.60 9.17
C PHE A 459 -17.51 10.62 10.31
N THR A 460 -17.68 10.17 11.55
CA THR A 460 -17.79 11.08 12.71
C THR A 460 -16.54 11.94 12.85
N LYS A 461 -15.35 11.36 12.68
CA LYS A 461 -14.09 12.11 12.75
C LYS A 461 -13.97 13.13 11.61
N LEU A 462 -14.24 12.71 10.37
CA LEU A 462 -14.19 13.60 9.21
C LEU A 462 -15.19 14.74 9.32
N ARG A 463 -16.41 14.44 9.77
CA ARG A 463 -17.44 15.45 9.99
C ARG A 463 -16.98 16.50 11.01
N GLN A 464 -16.49 16.06 12.17
CA GLN A 464 -15.96 16.96 13.18
C GLN A 464 -14.81 17.81 12.64
N SER A 465 -13.84 17.19 11.96
CA SER A 465 -12.69 17.93 11.40
C SER A 465 -13.11 18.97 10.36
N TRP A 466 -14.03 18.63 9.45
CA TRP A 466 -14.51 19.60 8.46
C TRP A 466 -15.36 20.71 9.07
N GLU A 467 -16.17 20.42 10.10
CA GLU A 467 -16.90 21.44 10.86
C GLU A 467 -15.92 22.41 11.55
N GLU A 468 -14.89 21.90 12.23
CA GLU A 468 -13.83 22.71 12.88
C GLU A 468 -13.06 23.57 11.86
N ILE A 469 -12.70 23.01 10.70
CA ILE A 469 -12.01 23.75 9.63
C ILE A 469 -12.89 24.89 9.10
N GLU A 470 -14.18 24.64 8.87
CA GLU A 470 -15.08 25.66 8.33
C GLU A 470 -15.39 26.75 9.36
N GLU A 471 -15.53 26.40 10.65
CA GLU A 471 -15.68 27.35 11.76
C GLU A 471 -14.45 28.24 11.90
N ASN A 472 -13.24 27.68 11.79
CA ASN A 472 -11.99 28.45 11.83
C ASN A 472 -11.89 29.41 10.64
N LYS A 473 -12.25 28.96 9.43
CA LYS A 473 -12.28 29.82 8.23
C LYS A 473 -13.29 30.97 8.36
N THR A 474 -14.45 30.70 8.97
CA THR A 474 -15.51 31.71 9.15
C THR A 474 -15.18 32.71 10.26
N SER A 475 -14.58 32.26 11.36
CA SER A 475 -14.23 33.09 12.52
C SER A 475 -13.00 33.97 12.29
N ALA A 476 -12.08 33.56 11.43
CA ALA A 476 -10.92 34.36 11.05
C ALA A 476 -11.29 35.67 10.31
N GLY A 477 -12.48 35.76 9.69
CA GLY A 477 -12.94 36.98 9.00
C GLY A 477 -12.04 37.43 7.82
N VAL A 478 -11.14 36.55 7.38
CA VAL A 478 -10.16 36.78 6.31
C VAL A 478 -10.78 36.35 4.97
N SER A 479 -10.64 37.16 3.92
CA SER A 479 -11.15 36.78 2.59
C SER A 479 -10.42 35.52 2.08
N ALA A 480 -11.08 34.71 1.25
CA ALA A 480 -10.49 33.48 0.67
C ALA A 480 -9.13 33.75 -0.02
N GLU A 481 -8.96 34.94 -0.61
CA GLU A 481 -7.74 35.40 -1.28
C GLU A 481 -6.60 35.73 -0.29
N GLN A 482 -6.92 36.23 0.90
CA GLN A 482 -5.93 36.48 1.96
C GLN A 482 -5.55 35.19 2.70
N ILE A 483 -6.46 34.22 2.79
CA ILE A 483 -6.18 32.88 3.35
C ILE A 483 -5.22 32.11 2.43
N GLU A 484 -5.43 32.10 1.10
CA GLU A 484 -4.44 31.53 0.16
C GLU A 484 -3.10 32.28 0.22
N GLY A 485 -3.13 33.60 0.35
CA GLY A 485 -1.93 34.43 0.50
C GLY A 485 -1.19 34.26 1.82
N ILE A 486 -1.81 33.72 2.87
CA ILE A 486 -1.18 33.43 4.19
C ILE A 486 -0.83 31.94 4.31
N MET A 487 -1.63 31.03 3.74
CA MET A 487 -1.36 29.59 3.68
C MET A 487 -0.21 29.23 2.74
N TYR A 488 -0.01 30.02 1.67
CA TYR A 488 1.07 29.83 0.68
C TYR A 488 2.03 31.03 0.61
N GLY A 489 1.82 32.06 1.43
CA GLY A 489 2.67 33.25 1.48
C GLY A 489 3.96 33.05 2.26
N ALA A 490 5.05 33.50 1.66
CA ALA A 490 6.39 33.53 2.22
C ALA A 490 6.47 34.33 3.52
N GLY A 491 6.26 33.66 4.66
CA GLY A 491 6.88 34.01 5.93
C GLY A 491 8.28 33.38 5.96
N ASP A 492 9.29 34.17 6.33
CA ASP A 492 10.72 33.83 6.28
C ASP A 492 11.18 32.74 7.28
N GLU A 493 10.27 31.91 7.78
CA GLU A 493 10.57 30.72 8.56
C GLU A 493 9.64 29.58 8.12
N GLY A 494 10.23 28.53 7.56
CA GLY A 494 9.50 27.41 6.97
C GLY A 494 8.78 26.51 7.98
N GLU A 495 7.78 27.03 8.70
CA GLU A 495 6.82 26.27 9.50
C GLU A 495 5.43 26.30 8.83
N ILE A 496 4.83 25.11 8.66
CA ILE A 496 3.47 24.97 8.13
C ILE A 496 2.51 25.28 9.27
N SER A 497 1.50 26.13 9.06
CA SER A 497 0.49 26.37 10.09
C SER A 497 -0.26 25.08 10.46
N GLN A 498 -0.67 24.97 11.73
CA GLN A 498 -1.42 23.80 12.20
C GLN A 498 -2.74 23.63 11.42
N GLU A 499 -3.38 24.73 11.00
CA GLU A 499 -4.60 24.72 10.18
C GLU A 499 -4.41 24.03 8.82
N VAL A 500 -3.29 24.30 8.12
CA VAL A 500 -2.96 23.64 6.84
C VAL A 500 -2.72 22.14 7.04
N ILE A 501 -2.09 21.76 8.16
CA ILE A 501 -1.86 20.36 8.52
C ILE A 501 -3.18 19.64 8.77
N ASP A 502 -4.07 20.23 9.57
CA ASP A 502 -5.37 19.65 9.91
C ASP A 502 -6.27 19.53 8.68
N GLU A 503 -6.28 20.53 7.81
CA GLU A 503 -6.98 20.48 6.52
C GLU A 503 -6.42 19.38 5.62
N GLN A 504 -5.09 19.27 5.48
CA GLN A 504 -4.51 18.23 4.65
C GLN A 504 -4.77 16.82 5.19
N PHE A 505 -4.81 16.65 6.51
CA PHE A 505 -5.20 15.38 7.13
C PHE A 505 -6.67 15.03 6.84
N ALA A 506 -7.57 16.01 6.94
CA ALA A 506 -8.97 15.81 6.60
C ALA A 506 -9.13 15.46 5.11
N ILE A 507 -8.42 16.13 4.21
CA ILE A 507 -8.42 15.85 2.76
C ILE A 507 -7.98 14.40 2.48
N VAL A 508 -6.81 14.01 2.98
CA VAL A 508 -6.25 12.68 2.67
C VAL A 508 -7.13 11.56 3.25
N LEU A 509 -7.67 11.74 4.46
CA LEU A 509 -8.61 10.77 5.02
C LEU A 509 -9.95 10.76 4.25
N SER A 510 -10.45 11.92 3.79
CA SER A 510 -11.66 12.02 2.97
C SER A 510 -11.53 11.24 1.67
N ARG A 511 -10.35 11.27 1.04
CA ARG A 511 -10.05 10.49 -0.18
C ARG A 511 -10.04 8.99 0.08
N ASP A 512 -9.36 8.55 1.15
CA ASP A 512 -9.34 7.14 1.51
C ASP A 512 -10.74 6.62 1.89
N TYR A 513 -11.54 7.46 2.56
CA TYR A 513 -12.92 7.15 2.87
C TYR A 513 -13.78 7.07 1.61
N ALA A 514 -13.65 8.03 0.69
CA ALA A 514 -14.34 8.00 -0.59
C ALA A 514 -13.97 6.74 -1.41
N SER A 515 -12.70 6.34 -1.44
CA SER A 515 -12.27 5.09 -2.09
C SER A 515 -12.86 3.84 -1.43
N LEU A 516 -13.05 3.84 -0.10
CA LEU A 516 -13.76 2.75 0.59
C LEU A 516 -15.23 2.70 0.18
N ILE A 517 -15.93 3.82 0.20
CA ILE A 517 -17.35 3.88 -0.19
C ILE A 517 -17.52 3.56 -1.68
N GLU A 518 -16.60 4.00 -2.53
CA GLU A 518 -16.55 3.62 -3.95
C GLU A 518 -16.44 2.10 -4.11
N ALA A 519 -15.50 1.45 -3.42
CA ALA A 519 -15.37 -0.01 -3.48
C ALA A 519 -16.60 -0.77 -2.97
N VAL A 520 -17.38 -0.17 -2.05
CA VAL A 520 -18.65 -0.72 -1.57
C VAL A 520 -19.77 -0.53 -2.59
N CYS A 521 -19.79 0.61 -3.28
CA CYS A 521 -20.92 1.08 -4.09
C CYS A 521 -20.80 0.83 -5.59
N MET A 522 -19.59 0.70 -6.13
CA MET A 522 -19.34 0.76 -7.56
C MET A 522 -18.60 -0.47 -8.07
N THR A 523 -19.00 -0.95 -9.24
CA THR A 523 -18.26 -1.92 -10.05
C THR A 523 -17.89 -1.28 -11.39
N LYS A 524 -16.63 -1.43 -11.81
CA LYS A 524 -16.20 -1.01 -13.14
C LYS A 524 -16.85 -1.91 -14.18
N LYS A 525 -17.54 -1.32 -15.14
CA LYS A 525 -18.15 -2.05 -16.26
C LYS A 525 -17.03 -2.59 -17.14
N GLN A 526 -16.88 -3.92 -17.23
CA GLN A 526 -15.99 -4.49 -18.24
C GLN A 526 -16.58 -4.20 -19.61
N VAL A 527 -15.83 -3.51 -20.46
CA VAL A 527 -16.19 -3.34 -21.87
C VAL A 527 -16.09 -4.73 -22.52
N GLU A 528 -17.23 -5.38 -22.73
CA GLU A 528 -17.31 -6.59 -23.56
C GLU A 528 -17.01 -6.19 -25.01
N GLY A 529 -15.74 -6.24 -25.37
CA GLY A 529 -15.26 -5.84 -26.69
C GLY A 529 -13.80 -6.20 -26.91
N GLU A 530 -13.45 -7.47 -26.70
CA GLU A 530 -12.37 -8.23 -27.37
C GLU A 530 -12.21 -9.60 -26.68
N LYS A 531 -13.19 -10.50 -26.90
CA LYS A 531 -12.96 -11.93 -26.71
C LYS A 531 -12.24 -12.46 -27.94
N GLY A 532 -10.93 -12.62 -27.82
CA GLY A 532 -10.08 -13.28 -28.80
C GLY A 532 -8.67 -13.50 -28.26
N GLY A 533 -8.50 -14.52 -27.41
CA GLY A 533 -7.19 -14.98 -26.93
C GLY A 533 -7.21 -15.34 -25.43
N GLU A 534 -7.28 -16.64 -25.14
CA GLU A 534 -7.14 -17.18 -23.78
C GLU A 534 -5.77 -16.83 -23.17
N GLY A 535 -5.79 -16.34 -21.92
CA GLY A 535 -4.58 -15.97 -21.18
C GLY A 535 -4.93 -15.38 -19.81
N GLY A 536 -5.53 -16.20 -18.94
CA GLY A 536 -5.90 -15.81 -17.57
C GLY A 536 -4.68 -15.62 -16.67
N GLY A 537 -4.40 -14.37 -16.30
CA GLY A 537 -3.43 -14.01 -15.28
C GLY A 537 -3.93 -12.80 -14.50
N GLU A 538 -4.58 -13.05 -13.36
CA GLU A 538 -4.80 -12.03 -12.33
C GLU A 538 -3.43 -11.55 -11.82
N LYS A 539 -3.10 -10.31 -12.14
CA LYS A 539 -1.95 -9.61 -11.58
C LYS A 539 -2.47 -8.59 -10.58
N CYS A 540 -2.06 -8.73 -9.33
CA CYS A 540 -2.13 -7.68 -8.33
C CYS A 540 -1.32 -6.48 -8.85
N ASP A 541 -2.00 -5.44 -9.32
CA ASP A 541 -1.37 -4.18 -9.70
C ASP A 541 -1.36 -3.25 -8.49
N SER A 542 -0.23 -3.24 -7.79
CA SER A 542 0.17 -2.15 -6.91
C SER A 542 0.85 -1.10 -7.77
N GLY A 543 0.05 -0.26 -8.41
CA GLY A 543 0.48 0.89 -9.19
C GLY A 543 -0.52 2.01 -8.98
N GLU A 544 -0.10 3.08 -8.32
CA GLU A 544 -0.84 4.34 -8.29
C GLU A 544 -0.97 4.85 -9.74
N VAL A 545 -2.10 4.58 -10.36
CA VAL A 545 -2.50 5.24 -11.60
C VAL A 545 -3.07 6.59 -11.17
N GLU A 546 -2.29 7.65 -11.37
CA GLU A 546 -2.83 9.00 -11.48
C GLU A 546 -3.89 8.96 -12.58
N GLU A 547 -5.17 9.00 -12.18
CA GLU A 547 -6.28 9.26 -13.09
C GLU A 547 -6.08 10.64 -13.70
N GLU A 548 -5.45 10.68 -14.89
CA GLU A 548 -5.55 11.81 -15.78
C GLU A 548 -7.04 12.07 -16.02
N MET A 549 -7.49 13.30 -15.74
CA MET A 549 -8.83 13.76 -16.11
C MET A 549 -9.07 13.41 -17.57
N GLU A 550 -9.99 12.48 -17.84
CA GLU A 550 -10.45 12.23 -19.20
C GLU A 550 -11.10 13.52 -19.72
N GLU A 551 -10.40 14.21 -20.61
CA GLU A 551 -10.98 15.24 -21.47
C GLU A 551 -12.10 14.58 -22.29
N VAL A 552 -13.33 14.83 -21.87
CA VAL A 552 -14.53 14.45 -22.62
C VAL A 552 -14.51 15.21 -23.94
N LYS A 553 -14.25 14.52 -25.05
CA LYS A 553 -14.47 15.08 -26.38
C LYS A 553 -15.95 15.44 -26.53
N GLU A 554 -16.21 16.72 -26.79
CA GLU A 554 -17.52 17.24 -27.17
C GLU A 554 -18.03 16.54 -28.43
N GLY A 555 -19.03 15.69 -28.27
CA GLY A 555 -19.94 15.27 -29.33
C GLY A 555 -21.32 15.81 -29.01
N GLY A 556 -21.75 16.85 -29.73
CA GLY A 556 -23.04 17.49 -29.55
C GLY A 556 -24.21 16.52 -29.71
N ALA A 557 -24.83 16.14 -28.60
CA ALA A 557 -26.16 15.57 -28.55
C ALA A 557 -26.96 16.38 -27.52
N GLY A 558 -28.04 17.00 -27.98
CA GLY A 558 -28.82 17.96 -27.19
C GLY A 558 -29.35 17.40 -25.88
N TRP A 559 -29.38 18.28 -24.88
CA TRP A 559 -29.93 18.10 -23.55
C TRP A 559 -31.44 17.76 -23.61
N ARG A 560 -31.79 16.48 -23.76
CA ARG A 560 -33.13 15.94 -23.46
C ARG A 560 -32.98 14.88 -22.37
N GLY A 561 -33.82 14.95 -21.34
CA GLY A 561 -33.71 14.24 -20.05
C GLY A 561 -33.57 12.71 -20.05
N SER A 562 -33.56 12.01 -21.20
CA SER A 562 -33.26 10.57 -21.23
C SER A 562 -31.76 10.26 -21.17
N GLY A 563 -30.88 11.18 -21.60
CA GLY A 563 -29.45 10.89 -21.82
C GLY A 563 -28.56 10.90 -20.57
N ILE A 564 -28.99 11.54 -19.46
CA ILE A 564 -28.16 11.64 -18.25
C ILE A 564 -28.07 10.30 -17.52
N ARG A 565 -29.20 9.61 -17.41
CA ARG A 565 -29.26 8.25 -16.86
C ARG A 565 -28.37 7.29 -17.65
N ASP A 566 -28.46 7.36 -18.99
CA ASP A 566 -27.64 6.53 -19.89
C ASP A 566 -26.15 6.86 -19.77
N LYS A 567 -25.78 8.13 -19.56
CA LYS A 567 -24.39 8.59 -19.34
C LYS A 567 -23.78 8.07 -18.03
N TRP A 568 -24.55 7.98 -16.95
CA TRP A 568 -24.06 7.42 -15.68
C TRP A 568 -23.93 5.90 -15.76
N MET A 569 -24.94 5.24 -16.37
CA MET A 569 -24.96 3.81 -16.63
C MET A 569 -23.91 3.35 -17.66
N SER A 570 -23.36 4.27 -18.47
CA SER A 570 -22.28 3.96 -19.41
C SER A 570 -20.91 3.88 -18.76
N SER A 571 -20.69 4.56 -17.63
CA SER A 571 -19.38 4.61 -16.96
C SER A 571 -19.27 3.71 -15.75
N HIS A 572 -20.35 3.56 -14.96
CA HIS A 572 -20.32 2.81 -13.70
C HIS A 572 -21.64 2.08 -13.41
N GLU A 573 -21.54 0.93 -12.76
CA GLU A 573 -22.70 0.15 -12.29
C GLU A 573 -22.68 0.02 -10.76
N ILE A 574 -23.86 -0.07 -10.16
CA ILE A 574 -23.97 -0.28 -8.71
C ILE A 574 -23.50 -1.69 -8.34
N ALA A 575 -22.59 -1.77 -7.36
CA ALA A 575 -22.07 -3.04 -6.90
C ALA A 575 -23.16 -3.94 -6.30
N PRO A 576 -23.04 -5.27 -6.43
CA PRO A 576 -23.95 -6.22 -5.77
C PRO A 576 -24.06 -6.00 -4.26
N LEU A 577 -22.93 -5.69 -3.61
CA LEU A 577 -22.88 -5.38 -2.17
C LEU A 577 -23.75 -4.16 -1.84
N ALA A 578 -23.58 -3.03 -2.53
CA ALA A 578 -24.43 -1.87 -2.28
C ALA A 578 -25.90 -2.10 -2.60
N SER A 579 -26.22 -2.89 -3.64
CA SER A 579 -27.61 -3.29 -3.88
C SER A 579 -28.20 -4.04 -2.67
N HIS A 580 -27.45 -4.97 -2.10
CA HIS A 580 -27.85 -5.71 -0.89
C HIS A 580 -28.02 -4.78 0.32
N LEU A 581 -27.05 -3.88 0.56
CA LEU A 581 -27.09 -2.93 1.68
C LEU A 581 -28.27 -1.96 1.56
N LEU A 582 -28.50 -1.39 0.38
CA LEU A 582 -29.61 -0.45 0.14
C LEU A 582 -30.98 -1.14 0.27
N SER A 583 -31.12 -2.39 -0.20
CA SER A 583 -32.36 -3.16 -0.05
C SER A 583 -32.64 -3.58 1.38
N SER A 584 -31.60 -3.75 2.22
CA SER A 584 -31.78 -4.16 3.62
C SER A 584 -32.35 -3.08 4.53
N GLY A 585 -32.25 -1.79 4.15
CA GLY A 585 -32.78 -0.67 4.93
C GLY A 585 -32.19 -0.51 6.34
N GLY A 586 -31.04 -1.11 6.64
CA GLY A 586 -30.41 -1.06 7.97
C GLY A 586 -29.49 0.15 8.21
N ALA A 587 -28.85 0.20 9.38
CA ALA A 587 -27.98 1.31 9.80
C ALA A 587 -26.86 1.66 8.81
N MET A 588 -26.33 0.67 8.08
CA MET A 588 -25.32 0.92 7.05
C MET A 588 -25.88 1.66 5.83
N CYS A 589 -27.15 1.43 5.47
CA CYS A 589 -27.82 2.18 4.41
C CYS A 589 -27.91 3.67 4.78
N GLU A 590 -28.38 3.97 5.99
CA GLU A 590 -28.44 5.34 6.52
C GLU A 590 -27.07 6.01 6.54
N LEU A 591 -26.06 5.29 7.04
CA LEU A 591 -24.69 5.78 7.11
C LEU A 591 -24.10 6.04 5.72
N LEU A 592 -24.40 5.21 4.71
CA LEU A 592 -23.99 5.44 3.33
C LEU A 592 -24.61 6.72 2.77
N PHE A 593 -25.91 6.93 2.96
CA PHE A 593 -26.60 8.15 2.54
C PHE A 593 -25.98 9.39 3.19
N ILE A 594 -25.83 9.37 4.51
CA ILE A 594 -25.27 10.51 5.25
C ILE A 594 -23.83 10.75 4.81
N SER A 595 -23.01 9.71 4.71
CA SER A 595 -21.60 9.83 4.31
C SER A 595 -21.44 10.44 2.93
N VAL A 596 -22.18 9.94 1.94
CA VAL A 596 -22.07 10.40 0.55
C VAL A 596 -22.54 11.84 0.42
N PHE A 597 -23.72 12.17 0.95
CA PHE A 597 -24.30 13.51 0.76
C PHE A 597 -23.64 14.58 1.62
N SER A 598 -23.25 14.27 2.87
CA SER A 598 -22.43 15.21 3.66
C SER A 598 -21.04 15.39 3.03
N GLY A 599 -20.47 14.33 2.47
CA GLY A 599 -19.18 14.38 1.79
C GLY A 599 -19.12 15.30 0.57
N LEU A 600 -20.25 15.60 -0.07
CA LEU A 600 -20.32 16.57 -1.17
C LEU A 600 -19.97 18.00 -0.74
N SER A 601 -20.10 18.32 0.56
CA SER A 601 -19.88 19.67 1.12
C SER A 601 -18.47 19.88 1.69
N TRP A 602 -17.66 18.82 1.75
CA TRP A 602 -16.30 18.87 2.27
C TRP A 602 -15.37 19.65 1.33
N GLY A 603 -14.33 20.30 1.87
CA GLY A 603 -13.41 21.14 1.09
C GLY A 603 -12.52 20.42 0.08
N ASP A 604 -12.69 19.12 -0.17
CA ASP A 604 -11.93 18.35 -1.17
C ASP A 604 -12.74 18.12 -2.46
N THR A 605 -12.43 18.90 -3.48
CA THR A 605 -13.03 18.83 -4.82
C THR A 605 -12.95 17.44 -5.46
N ARG A 606 -11.91 16.64 -5.18
CA ARG A 606 -11.79 15.26 -5.72
C ARG A 606 -12.75 14.32 -5.02
N CYS A 607 -12.81 14.39 -3.69
CA CYS A 607 -13.74 13.62 -2.87
C CYS A 607 -15.21 13.94 -3.25
N ALA A 608 -15.55 15.22 -3.41
CA ALA A 608 -16.87 15.66 -3.84
C ALA A 608 -17.25 15.08 -5.22
N HIS A 609 -16.30 15.00 -6.16
CA HIS A 609 -16.55 14.41 -7.47
C HIS A 609 -16.87 12.90 -7.36
N THR A 610 -16.06 12.14 -6.61
CA THR A 610 -16.30 10.71 -6.36
C THR A 610 -17.66 10.50 -5.69
N PHE A 611 -17.98 11.26 -4.65
CA PHE A 611 -19.28 11.15 -3.98
C PHE A 611 -20.45 11.58 -4.85
N THR A 612 -20.27 12.52 -5.77
CA THR A 612 -21.30 12.86 -6.76
C THR A 612 -21.63 11.61 -7.57
N ASN A 613 -20.61 10.95 -8.14
CA ASN A 613 -20.77 9.72 -8.93
C ASN A 613 -21.43 8.57 -8.14
N ILE A 614 -21.15 8.46 -6.85
CA ILE A 614 -21.80 7.47 -5.97
C ILE A 614 -23.26 7.86 -5.69
N ALA A 615 -23.52 9.14 -5.40
CA ALA A 615 -24.85 9.64 -5.08
C ALA A 615 -25.85 9.37 -6.20
N GLY A 616 -25.49 9.63 -7.46
CA GLY A 616 -26.41 9.37 -8.57
C GLY A 616 -26.70 7.88 -8.76
N LEU A 617 -25.75 6.97 -8.54
CA LEU A 617 -25.99 5.52 -8.56
C LEU A 617 -26.94 5.08 -7.44
N ILE A 618 -26.75 5.59 -6.23
CA ILE A 618 -27.64 5.32 -5.09
C ILE A 618 -29.06 5.82 -5.38
N ILE A 619 -29.20 7.05 -5.88
CA ILE A 619 -30.49 7.67 -6.22
C ILE A 619 -31.22 6.88 -7.31
N MET A 620 -30.52 6.36 -8.32
CA MET A 620 -31.12 5.51 -9.35
C MET A 620 -31.63 4.17 -8.80
N LYS A 621 -31.03 3.66 -7.72
CA LYS A 621 -31.39 2.36 -7.13
C LYS A 621 -32.52 2.46 -6.12
N VAL A 622 -32.58 3.54 -5.34
CA VAL A 622 -33.59 3.73 -4.31
C VAL A 622 -34.91 4.15 -4.94
N SER A 623 -35.94 3.32 -4.80
CA SER A 623 -37.27 3.61 -5.32
C SER A 623 -37.87 4.83 -4.60
N THR A 624 -38.52 5.69 -5.37
CA THR A 624 -39.00 7.03 -5.00
C THR A 624 -39.97 7.07 -3.82
N GLY A 625 -40.51 5.93 -3.38
CA GLY A 625 -41.45 5.82 -2.25
C GLY A 625 -40.82 5.51 -0.89
N LEU A 626 -39.50 5.32 -0.78
CA LEU A 626 -38.84 4.90 0.47
C LEU A 626 -38.28 6.06 1.32
N LEU A 627 -38.03 7.23 0.74
CA LEU A 627 -37.41 8.35 1.45
C LEU A 627 -38.45 9.41 1.86
N PRO A 628 -38.51 9.81 3.14
CA PRO A 628 -39.39 10.90 3.58
C PRO A 628 -39.07 12.22 2.85
N VAL A 629 -40.11 13.00 2.55
CA VAL A 629 -40.01 14.33 1.91
C VAL A 629 -38.97 15.26 2.58
N PRO A 630 -38.89 15.37 3.93
CA PRO A 630 -37.87 16.19 4.59
C PRO A 630 -36.44 15.73 4.30
N VAL A 631 -36.23 14.41 4.15
CA VAL A 631 -34.91 13.84 3.83
C VAL A 631 -34.53 14.22 2.41
N ILE A 632 -35.43 14.08 1.44
CA ILE A 632 -35.21 14.48 0.03
C ILE A 632 -34.81 15.96 -0.05
N GLY A 633 -35.51 16.84 0.68
CA GLY A 633 -35.18 18.26 0.75
C GLY A 633 -33.75 18.49 1.26
N LYS A 634 -33.34 17.80 2.32
CA LYS A 634 -31.98 17.94 2.87
C LYS A 634 -30.90 17.40 1.93
N LEU A 635 -31.15 16.28 1.25
CA LEU A 635 -30.22 15.74 0.25
C LEU A 635 -30.02 16.74 -0.91
N PHE A 636 -31.11 17.34 -1.39
CA PHE A 636 -31.05 18.34 -2.47
C PHE A 636 -30.30 19.60 -2.02
N GLU A 637 -30.53 20.05 -0.78
CA GLU A 637 -29.77 21.15 -0.18
C GLU A 637 -28.26 20.87 -0.18
N GLN A 638 -27.82 19.66 0.19
CA GLN A 638 -26.39 19.30 0.15
C GLN A 638 -25.79 19.37 -1.26
N VAL A 639 -26.54 18.97 -2.29
CA VAL A 639 -26.10 19.10 -3.69
C VAL A 639 -25.94 20.56 -4.10
N LEU A 640 -26.85 21.44 -3.66
CA LEU A 640 -26.75 22.88 -3.94
C LEU A 640 -25.58 23.54 -3.21
N VAL A 641 -25.34 23.16 -1.95
CA VAL A 641 -24.16 23.60 -1.18
C VAL A 641 -22.87 23.16 -1.89
N ALA A 642 -22.81 21.92 -2.37
CA ALA A 642 -21.68 21.41 -3.13
C ALA A 642 -21.48 22.17 -4.46
N LEU A 643 -22.56 22.52 -5.17
CA LEU A 643 -22.49 23.37 -6.37
C LEU A 643 -21.94 24.76 -6.06
N GLN A 644 -22.34 25.35 -4.94
CA GLN A 644 -21.82 26.64 -4.50
C GLN A 644 -20.31 26.55 -4.17
N LYS A 645 -19.87 25.46 -3.53
CA LYS A 645 -18.48 25.29 -3.08
C LYS A 645 -17.53 24.86 -4.22
N HIS A 646 -17.94 23.93 -5.07
CA HIS A 646 -17.07 23.29 -6.08
C HIS A 646 -17.41 23.67 -7.53
N GLY A 647 -18.47 24.45 -7.77
CA GLY A 647 -18.96 24.77 -9.11
C GLY A 647 -18.01 25.59 -9.99
N ILE A 648 -16.93 26.11 -9.42
CA ILE A 648 -15.83 26.74 -10.16
C ILE A 648 -15.11 25.69 -11.04
N HIS A 649 -15.02 24.44 -10.58
CA HIS A 649 -14.40 23.36 -11.34
C HIS A 649 -15.41 22.73 -12.31
N GLU A 650 -15.08 22.77 -13.60
CA GLU A 650 -15.98 22.33 -14.68
C GLU A 650 -16.46 20.87 -14.52
N GLY A 651 -15.57 19.95 -14.14
CA GLY A 651 -15.92 18.54 -13.91
C GLY A 651 -16.95 18.37 -12.79
N ASN A 652 -16.78 19.09 -11.67
CA ASN A 652 -17.73 19.05 -10.56
C ASN A 652 -19.05 19.75 -10.91
N ARG A 653 -18.99 20.94 -11.52
CA ARG A 653 -20.19 21.65 -11.99
C ARG A 653 -21.06 20.78 -12.87
N THR A 654 -20.45 20.08 -13.84
CA THR A 654 -21.16 19.21 -14.78
C THR A 654 -21.77 18.00 -14.05
N ALA A 655 -21.00 17.33 -13.19
CA ALA A 655 -21.46 16.15 -12.46
C ALA A 655 -22.58 16.49 -11.47
N LEU A 656 -22.42 17.55 -10.68
CA LEU A 656 -23.40 17.99 -9.68
C LEU A 656 -24.68 18.54 -10.31
N THR A 657 -24.58 19.26 -11.43
CA THR A 657 -25.78 19.70 -12.17
C THR A 657 -26.54 18.49 -12.73
N SER A 658 -25.82 17.49 -13.23
CA SER A 658 -26.42 16.23 -13.69
C SER A 658 -27.11 15.48 -12.55
N LEU A 659 -26.49 15.44 -11.36
CA LEU A 659 -27.07 14.85 -10.15
C LEU A 659 -28.32 15.60 -9.69
N ALA A 660 -28.28 16.94 -9.65
CA ALA A 660 -29.42 17.77 -9.29
C ALA A 660 -30.60 17.53 -10.25
N GLN A 661 -30.34 17.44 -11.56
CA GLN A 661 -31.37 17.12 -12.54
C GLN A 661 -31.93 15.71 -12.34
N LEU A 662 -31.08 14.70 -12.12
CA LEU A 662 -31.50 13.33 -11.84
C LEU A 662 -32.41 13.26 -10.60
N MET A 663 -32.01 13.92 -9.51
CA MET A 663 -32.82 13.99 -8.29
C MET A 663 -34.14 14.72 -8.54
N TYR A 664 -34.12 15.81 -9.32
CA TYR A 664 -35.33 16.54 -9.69
C TYR A 664 -36.31 15.64 -10.46
N GLU A 665 -35.85 14.96 -11.51
CA GLU A 665 -36.69 14.08 -12.34
C GLU A 665 -37.21 12.86 -11.57
N THR A 666 -36.37 12.27 -10.72
CA THR A 666 -36.67 11.04 -10.00
C THR A 666 -37.57 11.32 -8.79
N MET A 667 -37.25 12.33 -7.97
CA MET A 667 -37.84 12.50 -6.64
C MET A 667 -38.92 13.60 -6.57
N VAL A 668 -38.98 14.55 -7.50
CA VAL A 668 -39.97 15.65 -7.46
C VAL A 668 -41.38 15.19 -7.80
N SER A 669 -41.54 14.09 -8.52
CA SER A 669 -42.85 13.43 -8.70
C SER A 669 -43.49 13.03 -7.36
N SER A 670 -42.67 12.71 -6.35
CA SER A 670 -43.10 12.33 -4.98
C SER A 670 -43.26 13.53 -4.03
N LEU A 671 -42.67 14.68 -4.37
CA LEU A 671 -42.87 15.97 -3.70
C LEU A 671 -44.20 16.65 -4.08
N ARG A 672 -44.90 16.16 -5.12
CA ARG A 672 -46.24 16.59 -5.50
C ARG A 672 -47.31 15.91 -4.62
N THR A 673 -47.31 16.15 -3.32
CA THR A 673 -48.61 16.37 -2.66
C THR A 673 -49.22 17.60 -3.32
N PRO A 674 -50.49 17.59 -3.74
CA PRO A 674 -51.07 18.76 -4.37
C PRO A 674 -50.98 19.91 -3.37
N LEU A 675 -50.41 21.03 -3.80
CA LEU A 675 -50.55 22.33 -3.16
C LEU A 675 -52.02 22.77 -3.26
N SER A 676 -52.91 22.02 -2.61
CA SER A 676 -54.34 22.28 -2.50
C SER A 676 -54.82 21.91 -1.10
N THR A 677 -54.53 22.80 -0.15
CA THR A 677 -55.49 23.42 0.79
C THR A 677 -54.73 24.43 1.64
#